data_AF-A0A967CRF9-F1
#
_entry.id   AF-A0A967CRF9-F1
#
_cell.length_a   1.000
_cell.length_b   1.000
_cell.length_c   1.000
_cell.angle_alpha   90.00
_cell.angle_beta   90.00
_cell.angle_gamma   90.00
#
_symmetry.space_group_name_H-M   'P 1'
#
loop_
_entity.id
_entity.type
_entity.pdbx_description
1 polymer ?
#
loop_
_entity_poly.entity_id
_entity_poly.type
_entity_poly.pdbx_seq_one_letter_code
_entity_poly.pdbx_strand_id
1 'polypeptide(L)'
;MKDAMKLRWWIALLLSYILVGCGAGPDASDSGSGAPMKTPLAVSSSATAGVVIQVYQALYGKAPGYTDYSSYLTQASASNQVFANALVANFASTSDKALALLVLNNLGITATTVTQSGSYAALLGAVEQIFAAYGSAARGQILLNMTTLLAGLSSDVTFGAAATAYSSQVQANTSYSATSTNTSASLVALPAATAPGAPSIGAATAGDAQASVAFTAPSSTGGASISAYTVSCVSGSSSKTGTGSSSPITVSSLSNGSAYSCSVTATNSAGTGSASATVSVTPSAATSLTVTPQPFNQVITASYQPTTLTSVSSSGFTSRNRYLISDSATGQTSANFLSIGSSNSNGYGATTVSFSSAANPTMKNYLASLIHVVTASDGYFRLDSHLHSNQSIDYSSTNGNILLFENNFSYTSSANLGYITFSYDSSTNLIQAQNRYAYSTPSSTVQTSTTKSYTGYTPTHIIATSFPAKNYYISLNSGVYSLVQSSSAASKFYLYTPPIDFGIPTNFNPRPITYTSAAAVPGLYALSIPSVFESTSSTESPYSFVSSIYRAQVTSSGNNASTKIAAATMLSSIAAAATTNSYSLRYSTEIYSSFRDALLSNTQISDSLFDGITGHWSVPYVYFTNEKDTSGSYHPMMVIYTYTNLPYPNNLLDVPSPPGQATTTATNLKDQNVTRYANMGVLALAIPMKDYGLVSDVSTNSYTSNSYTEANITVSSLTPTVYNYHGTADIGILANGISFYSTMTGMINNLPFPSTWRGELSVNGCHVGQGGGGPHCHADGYQSGPAAGHNVYSDADYLGATHPPLIGFGKDGVALFAQYRASDTSLLGYSTSLEPFGGHNHDGIGYHYHAHTVKNYSVTANGITDTFDIPVLMRGAYIGNINSVPYFDTNLATSKQSIYMGASASTR
;
A
#
# COMPACT_ATOMS: atom_id res chain seq x y z
N MET A 1 30.70 -2.01 -24.71
CA MET A 1 30.86 -3.42 -25.13
C MET A 1 32.24 -4.02 -24.79
N LYS A 2 33.38 -3.31 -24.97
CA LYS A 2 34.71 -3.82 -24.61
C LYS A 2 34.89 -4.12 -23.10
N ASP A 3 34.27 -3.35 -22.21
CA ASP A 3 34.41 -3.55 -20.75
C ASP A 3 33.51 -4.66 -20.19
N ALA A 4 32.29 -4.82 -20.74
CA ALA A 4 31.40 -5.94 -20.41
C ALA A 4 31.95 -7.30 -20.90
N MET A 5 32.68 -7.32 -22.03
CA MET A 5 33.41 -8.51 -22.47
C MET A 5 34.58 -8.83 -21.53
N LYS A 6 35.35 -7.84 -21.08
CA LYS A 6 36.45 -8.05 -20.10
C LYS A 6 35.95 -8.59 -18.77
N LEU A 7 34.83 -8.08 -18.25
CA LEU A 7 34.23 -8.57 -17.01
C LEU A 7 33.71 -10.02 -17.12
N ARG A 8 33.11 -10.39 -18.26
CA ARG A 8 32.70 -11.79 -18.54
C ARG A 8 33.90 -12.72 -18.71
N TRP A 9 34.97 -12.26 -19.36
CA TRP A 9 36.25 -12.99 -19.45
C TRP A 9 36.91 -13.13 -18.07
N TRP A 10 36.82 -12.13 -17.20
CA TRP A 10 37.33 -12.19 -15.83
C TRP A 10 36.48 -13.07 -14.92
N ILE A 11 35.15 -13.03 -14.99
CA ILE A 11 34.27 -13.96 -14.27
C ILE A 11 34.53 -15.39 -14.75
N ALA A 12 34.74 -15.60 -16.06
CA ALA A 12 35.16 -16.89 -16.61
C ALA A 12 36.56 -17.30 -16.16
N LEU A 13 37.53 -16.38 -16.04
CA LEU A 13 38.89 -16.62 -15.51
C LEU A 13 38.85 -16.94 -14.01
N LEU A 14 38.02 -16.23 -13.24
CA LEU A 14 37.78 -16.42 -11.80
C LEU A 14 37.12 -17.77 -11.53
N LEU A 15 36.08 -18.11 -12.30
CA LEU A 15 35.44 -19.41 -12.27
C LEU A 15 36.42 -20.52 -12.68
N SER A 16 37.19 -20.36 -13.76
CA SER A 16 38.15 -21.38 -14.21
C SER A 16 39.35 -21.55 -13.28
N TYR A 17 39.89 -20.49 -12.66
CA TYR A 17 40.97 -20.60 -11.66
C TYR A 17 40.50 -21.23 -10.34
N ILE A 18 39.25 -20.98 -9.93
CA ILE A 18 38.68 -21.54 -8.70
C ILE A 18 38.20 -22.99 -8.92
N LEU A 19 37.69 -23.33 -10.11
CA LEU A 19 37.30 -24.69 -10.50
C LEU A 19 38.50 -25.65 -10.66
N VAL A 20 39.68 -25.15 -11.05
CA VAL A 20 40.91 -25.97 -11.18
C VAL A 20 41.45 -26.47 -9.83
N GLY A 21 41.10 -25.82 -8.72
CA GLY A 21 41.60 -26.15 -7.37
C GLY A 21 40.68 -27.02 -6.50
N CYS A 22 39.42 -27.24 -6.90
CA CYS A 22 38.46 -28.04 -6.14
C CYS A 22 38.35 -29.48 -6.71
N GLY A 23 39.44 -30.25 -6.61
CA GLY A 23 39.45 -31.68 -6.89
C GLY A 23 39.65 -32.49 -5.62
N ALA A 24 38.64 -33.32 -5.30
CA ALA A 24 38.58 -34.40 -4.31
C ALA A 24 38.37 -34.02 -2.82
N GLY A 25 37.10 -33.97 -2.41
CA GLY A 25 36.71 -34.70 -1.20
C GLY A 25 36.58 -36.20 -1.55
N PRO A 26 36.78 -37.13 -0.60
CA PRO A 26 36.70 -38.56 -0.91
C PRO A 26 35.26 -38.98 -1.22
N ASP A 27 35.08 -39.65 -2.38
CA ASP A 27 33.93 -40.46 -2.87
C ASP A 27 32.60 -39.73 -3.16
N ALA A 28 31.90 -39.87 -4.33
CA ALA A 28 31.86 -40.95 -5.31
C ALA A 28 31.33 -40.53 -6.74
N SER A 29 31.94 -41.13 -7.77
CA SER A 29 31.43 -41.68 -9.06
C SER A 29 30.50 -40.92 -10.06
N ASP A 30 31.15 -40.23 -11.01
CA ASP A 30 31.04 -40.19 -12.50
C ASP A 30 29.80 -40.64 -13.32
N SER A 31 29.36 -39.80 -14.28
CA SER A 31 29.44 -40.05 -15.76
C SER A 31 28.61 -39.07 -16.60
N GLY A 32 29.22 -38.39 -17.61
CA GLY A 32 28.41 -37.69 -18.65
C GLY A 32 29.01 -36.59 -19.54
N SER A 33 30.14 -36.86 -20.22
CA SER A 33 30.65 -36.20 -21.45
C SER A 33 30.98 -34.69 -21.47
N GLY A 34 32.29 -34.39 -21.49
CA GLY A 34 32.82 -33.08 -21.89
C GLY A 34 34.25 -32.75 -21.43
N ALA A 35 35.11 -33.75 -21.22
CA ALA A 35 36.55 -33.67 -20.91
C ALA A 35 37.01 -32.59 -19.89
N PRO A 36 37.17 -32.92 -18.59
CA PRO A 36 37.92 -32.09 -17.66
C PRO A 36 39.43 -32.40 -17.71
N MET A 37 40.18 -31.30 -17.69
CA MET A 37 41.60 -31.18 -17.95
C MET A 37 42.48 -31.94 -16.94
N LYS A 38 43.42 -32.69 -17.51
CA LYS A 38 44.65 -33.13 -16.84
C LYS A 38 45.57 -31.92 -16.65
N THR A 39 45.71 -31.42 -15.42
CA THR A 39 46.98 -31.13 -14.73
C THR A 39 46.72 -30.27 -13.48
N PRO A 40 47.17 -30.69 -12.28
CA PRO A 40 47.19 -29.82 -11.10
C PRO A 40 48.27 -28.76 -11.29
N LEU A 41 47.91 -27.48 -11.20
CA LEU A 41 48.89 -26.41 -11.00
C LEU A 41 49.42 -26.55 -9.57
N ALA A 42 50.67 -27.00 -9.47
CA ALA A 42 51.41 -27.02 -8.22
C ALA A 42 51.46 -25.60 -7.65
N VAL A 43 50.68 -25.33 -6.60
CA VAL A 43 51.00 -24.23 -5.69
C VAL A 43 52.34 -24.63 -5.09
N SER A 44 53.40 -23.90 -5.45
CA SER A 44 54.77 -24.22 -5.03
C SER A 44 54.80 -24.51 -3.54
N SER A 45 55.32 -25.68 -3.21
CA SER A 45 55.52 -26.25 -1.88
C SER A 45 55.92 -25.21 -0.82
N SER A 46 55.19 -25.24 0.32
CA SER A 46 55.21 -24.38 1.51
C SER A 46 54.43 -23.07 1.39
N ALA A 47 53.27 -23.00 2.05
CA ALA A 47 52.57 -21.73 2.29
C ALA A 47 53.51 -20.80 3.07
N THR A 48 53.87 -19.67 2.46
CA THR A 48 54.77 -18.70 3.07
C THR A 48 54.03 -17.84 4.10
N ALA A 49 54.78 -17.16 4.96
CA ALA A 49 54.26 -16.14 5.88
C ALA A 49 53.26 -15.17 5.23
N GLY A 50 53.48 -14.83 3.96
CA GLY A 50 52.61 -13.94 3.18
C GLY A 50 51.20 -14.49 2.98
N VAL A 51 51.04 -15.81 2.78
CA VAL A 51 49.72 -16.43 2.56
C VAL A 51 48.85 -16.35 3.83
N VAL A 52 49.44 -16.67 4.99
CA VAL A 52 48.73 -16.58 6.28
C VAL A 52 48.25 -15.15 6.53
N ILE A 53 49.12 -14.18 6.26
CA ILE A 53 48.82 -12.76 6.43
C ILE A 53 47.74 -12.30 5.42
N GLN A 54 47.83 -12.72 4.16
CA GLN A 54 46.83 -12.42 3.14
C GLN A 54 45.46 -12.99 3.49
N VAL A 55 45.37 -14.22 3.97
CA VAL A 55 44.05 -14.78 4.30
C VAL A 55 43.48 -14.10 5.54
N TYR A 56 44.32 -13.84 6.55
CA TYR A 56 43.88 -13.16 7.77
C TYR A 56 43.44 -11.71 7.51
N GLN A 57 44.18 -10.96 6.68
CA GLN A 57 43.80 -9.59 6.32
C GLN A 57 42.51 -9.54 5.51
N ALA A 58 42.26 -10.49 4.61
CA ALA A 58 41.04 -10.55 3.83
C ALA A 58 39.81 -10.79 4.73
N LEU A 59 39.98 -11.50 5.83
CA LEU A 59 38.90 -11.81 6.77
C LEU A 59 38.68 -10.72 7.83
N TYR A 60 39.78 -10.15 8.33
CA TYR A 60 39.74 -9.31 9.53
C TYR A 60 40.18 -7.86 9.28
N GLY A 61 40.58 -7.52 8.05
CA GLY A 61 41.02 -6.18 7.65
C GLY A 61 42.34 -5.71 8.31
N LYS A 62 43.06 -6.60 8.98
CA LYS A 62 44.27 -6.29 9.77
C LYS A 62 45.26 -7.45 9.79
N ALA A 63 46.52 -7.19 10.16
CA ALA A 63 47.51 -8.24 10.35
C ALA A 63 47.16 -9.14 11.56
N PRO A 64 47.51 -10.44 11.52
CA PRO A 64 47.37 -11.32 12.67
C PRO A 64 48.27 -10.90 13.84
N GLY A 65 47.80 -11.12 15.07
CA GLY A 65 48.67 -11.09 16.24
C GLY A 65 49.69 -12.24 16.21
N TYR A 66 50.78 -12.14 16.96
CA TYR A 66 51.87 -13.13 16.90
C TYR A 66 51.40 -14.56 17.23
N THR A 67 50.52 -14.73 18.22
CA THR A 67 49.96 -16.05 18.59
C THR A 67 49.16 -16.68 17.45
N ASP A 68 48.24 -15.91 16.84
CA ASP A 68 47.43 -16.37 15.70
C ASP A 68 48.31 -16.65 14.49
N TYR A 69 49.26 -15.74 14.20
CA TYR A 69 50.22 -15.90 13.12
C TYR A 69 51.06 -17.17 13.28
N SER A 70 51.64 -17.40 14.47
CA SER A 70 52.45 -18.59 14.74
C SER A 70 51.63 -19.88 14.66
N SER A 71 50.40 -19.87 15.19
CA SER A 71 49.48 -21.02 15.12
C SER A 71 49.12 -21.35 13.68
N TYR A 72 48.67 -20.35 12.92
CA TYR A 72 48.27 -20.52 11.52
C TYR A 72 49.44 -20.82 10.58
N LEU A 73 50.62 -20.25 10.83
CA LEU A 73 51.83 -20.58 10.06
C LEU A 73 52.25 -22.03 10.28
N THR A 74 52.13 -22.54 11.51
CA THR A 74 52.38 -23.96 11.82
C THR A 74 51.40 -24.86 11.07
N GLN A 75 50.11 -24.51 11.06
CA GLN A 75 49.08 -25.26 10.33
C GLN A 75 49.30 -25.23 8.82
N ALA A 76 49.62 -24.06 8.26
CA ALA A 76 49.89 -23.87 6.84
C ALA A 76 51.15 -24.58 6.36
N SER A 77 52.17 -24.67 7.23
CA SER A 77 53.39 -25.44 6.98
C SER A 77 53.13 -26.95 7.00
N ALA A 78 52.10 -27.43 7.73
CA ALA A 78 51.72 -28.84 7.76
C ALA A 78 50.95 -29.26 6.49
N SER A 79 49.91 -28.52 6.09
CA SER A 79 49.35 -28.56 4.74
C SER A 79 48.36 -27.41 4.51
N ASN A 80 48.17 -27.01 3.25
CA ASN A 80 47.14 -26.03 2.86
C ASN A 80 45.73 -26.49 3.29
N GLN A 81 45.46 -27.80 3.26
CA GLN A 81 44.17 -28.36 3.67
C GLN A 81 43.94 -28.22 5.18
N VAL A 82 44.96 -28.42 6.02
CA VAL A 82 44.85 -28.27 7.48
C VAL A 82 44.59 -26.80 7.83
N PHE A 83 45.30 -25.87 7.19
CA PHE A 83 45.07 -24.44 7.36
C PHE A 83 43.67 -24.01 6.86
N ALA A 84 43.25 -24.48 5.68
CA ALA A 84 41.90 -24.24 5.16
C ALA A 84 40.82 -24.72 6.14
N ASN A 85 40.94 -25.95 6.64
CA ASN A 85 39.97 -26.56 7.55
C ASN A 85 39.86 -25.80 8.88
N ALA A 86 40.97 -25.28 9.40
CA ALA A 86 40.97 -24.49 10.63
C ALA A 86 40.20 -23.16 10.49
N LEU A 87 40.14 -22.59 9.27
CA LEU A 87 39.40 -21.36 9.00
C LEU A 87 37.88 -21.59 8.84
N VAL A 88 37.46 -22.79 8.40
CA VAL A 88 36.05 -23.11 8.12
C VAL A 88 35.17 -22.95 9.35
N ALA A 89 35.65 -23.35 10.53
CA ALA A 89 34.86 -23.32 11.77
C ALA A 89 34.43 -21.90 12.19
N ASN A 90 35.24 -20.88 11.88
CA ASN A 90 35.00 -19.51 12.32
C ASN A 90 33.86 -18.81 11.56
N PHE A 91 33.46 -19.34 10.41
CA PHE A 91 32.51 -18.69 9.51
C PHE A 91 31.39 -19.61 9.03
N ALA A 92 31.20 -20.77 9.67
CA ALA A 92 30.18 -21.74 9.28
C ALA A 92 28.74 -21.16 9.31
N SER A 93 28.48 -20.17 10.17
CA SER A 93 27.17 -19.50 10.33
C SER A 93 26.99 -18.21 9.51
N THR A 94 28.03 -17.73 8.81
CA THR A 94 27.94 -16.52 7.99
C THR A 94 27.26 -16.82 6.65
N SER A 95 26.37 -15.95 6.17
CA SER A 95 25.76 -16.10 4.84
C SER A 95 26.79 -15.84 3.73
N ASP A 96 26.61 -16.47 2.56
CA ASP A 96 27.55 -16.35 1.43
C ASP A 96 27.73 -14.89 0.99
N LYS A 97 26.63 -14.15 0.94
CA LYS A 97 26.63 -12.72 0.61
C LYS A 97 27.35 -11.87 1.65
N ALA A 98 27.14 -12.14 2.94
CA ALA A 98 27.81 -11.39 4.01
C ALA A 98 29.32 -11.67 4.01
N LEU A 99 29.72 -12.92 3.76
CA LEU A 99 31.13 -13.29 3.64
C LEU A 99 31.78 -12.69 2.40
N ALA A 100 31.10 -12.72 1.24
CA ALA A 100 31.58 -12.09 0.02
C ALA A 100 31.79 -10.57 0.17
N LEU A 101 30.84 -9.88 0.80
CA LEU A 101 30.96 -8.46 1.12
C LEU A 101 32.12 -8.18 2.08
N LEU A 102 32.24 -8.96 3.16
CA LEU A 102 33.31 -8.81 4.13
C LEU A 102 34.69 -8.92 3.47
N VAL A 103 34.89 -9.97 2.69
CA VAL A 103 36.16 -10.25 2.01
C VAL A 103 36.50 -9.14 1.01
N LEU A 104 35.56 -8.79 0.12
CA LEU A 104 35.81 -7.76 -0.90
C LEU A 104 36.14 -6.40 -0.26
N ASN A 105 35.39 -6.02 0.78
CA ASN A 105 35.63 -4.76 1.49
C ASN A 105 37.02 -4.71 2.15
N ASN A 106 37.45 -5.79 2.81
CA ASN A 106 38.76 -5.86 3.47
C ASN A 106 39.92 -5.92 2.47
N LEU A 107 39.68 -6.42 1.26
CA LEU A 107 40.62 -6.34 0.14
C LEU A 107 40.68 -4.94 -0.50
N GLY A 108 39.87 -3.99 -0.02
CA GLY A 108 39.75 -2.65 -0.60
C GLY A 108 39.02 -2.65 -1.95
N ILE A 109 38.29 -3.72 -2.29
CA ILE A 109 37.46 -3.82 -3.49
C ILE A 109 36.02 -3.51 -3.07
N THR A 110 35.56 -2.31 -3.36
CA THR A 110 34.25 -1.79 -2.97
C THR A 110 33.55 -1.19 -4.19
N ALA A 111 32.27 -0.87 -4.05
CA ALA A 111 31.55 -0.11 -5.07
C ALA A 111 32.19 1.25 -5.37
N THR A 112 33.02 1.79 -4.46
CA THR A 112 33.71 3.07 -4.61
C THR A 112 35.10 2.95 -5.23
N THR A 113 35.83 1.85 -4.99
CA THR A 113 37.12 1.61 -5.66
C THR A 113 36.96 1.03 -7.07
N VAL A 114 35.80 0.44 -7.37
CA VAL A 114 35.42 -0.01 -8.71
C VAL A 114 34.58 1.05 -9.41
N THR A 115 35.23 1.87 -10.25
CA THR A 115 34.65 3.09 -10.83
C THR A 115 33.60 2.86 -11.93
N GLN A 116 33.39 1.62 -12.39
CA GLN A 116 32.28 1.26 -13.30
C GLN A 116 31.11 0.63 -12.56
N SER A 117 29.99 1.36 -12.51
CA SER A 117 28.69 0.86 -12.04
C SER A 117 28.29 -0.42 -12.79
N GLY A 118 27.85 -1.45 -12.06
CA GLY A 118 27.54 -2.78 -12.58
C GLY A 118 28.68 -3.80 -12.49
N SER A 119 29.95 -3.36 -12.50
CA SER A 119 31.11 -4.27 -12.41
C SER A 119 31.32 -4.80 -10.98
N TYR A 120 31.12 -3.95 -9.96
CA TYR A 120 31.18 -4.38 -8.56
C TYR A 120 30.01 -5.31 -8.20
N ALA A 121 28.78 -5.00 -8.61
CA ALA A 121 27.62 -5.83 -8.33
C ALA A 121 27.73 -7.21 -8.99
N ALA A 122 28.27 -7.28 -10.22
CA ALA A 122 28.54 -8.55 -10.90
C ALA A 122 29.69 -9.33 -10.25
N LEU A 123 30.76 -8.67 -9.81
CA LEU A 123 31.86 -9.32 -9.08
C LEU A 123 31.38 -9.86 -7.73
N LEU A 124 30.63 -9.07 -6.97
CA LEU A 124 30.03 -9.48 -5.71
C LEU A 124 29.10 -10.68 -5.92
N GLY A 125 28.22 -10.62 -6.93
CA GLY A 125 27.34 -11.72 -7.28
C GLY A 125 28.10 -12.98 -7.71
N ALA A 126 29.23 -12.85 -8.41
CA ALA A 126 30.06 -13.99 -8.80
C ALA A 126 30.76 -14.64 -7.59
N VAL A 127 31.31 -13.85 -6.66
CA VAL A 127 31.94 -14.36 -5.43
C VAL A 127 30.89 -15.01 -4.52
N GLU A 128 29.70 -14.41 -4.41
CA GLU A 128 28.54 -14.97 -3.70
C GLU A 128 28.14 -16.33 -4.29
N GLN A 129 28.02 -16.43 -5.61
CA GLN A 129 27.71 -17.70 -6.30
C GLN A 129 28.78 -18.77 -6.07
N ILE A 130 30.05 -18.40 -5.94
CA ILE A 130 31.15 -19.35 -5.67
C ILE A 130 31.04 -19.90 -4.25
N PHE A 131 30.83 -19.05 -3.24
CA PHE A 131 30.61 -19.55 -1.88
C PHE A 131 29.37 -20.45 -1.78
N ALA A 132 28.30 -20.09 -2.49
CA ALA A 132 27.08 -20.89 -2.56
C ALA A 132 27.30 -22.24 -3.27
N ALA A 133 28.08 -22.30 -4.35
CA ALA A 133 28.26 -23.51 -5.16
C ALA A 133 29.06 -24.62 -4.46
N TYR A 134 30.00 -24.28 -3.58
CA TYR A 134 30.84 -25.27 -2.88
C TYR A 134 30.48 -25.46 -1.41
N GLY A 135 29.60 -24.62 -0.85
CA GLY A 135 29.10 -24.73 0.51
C GLY A 135 30.13 -24.37 1.59
N SER A 136 29.67 -24.39 2.86
CA SER A 136 30.44 -23.90 4.00
C SER A 136 31.74 -24.68 4.26
N ALA A 137 31.77 -25.97 3.92
CA ALA A 137 32.93 -26.86 4.11
C ALA A 137 34.15 -26.48 3.24
N ALA A 138 33.95 -25.80 2.12
CA ALA A 138 35.01 -25.43 1.19
C ALA A 138 35.49 -23.97 1.34
N ARG A 139 34.89 -23.18 2.25
CA ARG A 139 35.16 -21.73 2.38
C ARG A 139 36.62 -21.41 2.67
N GLY A 140 37.27 -22.17 3.54
CA GLY A 140 38.70 -22.00 3.83
C GLY A 140 39.60 -22.21 2.60
N GLN A 141 39.24 -23.17 1.75
CA GLN A 141 39.98 -23.44 0.52
C GLN A 141 39.74 -22.37 -0.56
N ILE A 142 38.50 -21.85 -0.65
CA ILE A 142 38.18 -20.72 -1.53
C ILE A 142 39.02 -19.49 -1.15
N LEU A 143 39.16 -19.19 0.14
CA LEU A 143 39.96 -18.06 0.63
C LEU A 143 41.45 -18.20 0.34
N LEU A 144 42.00 -19.42 0.44
CA LEU A 144 43.36 -19.73 0.01
C LEU A 144 43.54 -19.50 -1.50
N ASN A 145 42.57 -19.89 -2.32
CA ASN A 145 42.67 -19.69 -3.78
C ASN A 145 42.60 -18.20 -4.17
N MET A 146 41.97 -17.36 -3.34
CA MET A 146 41.91 -15.91 -3.55
C MET A 146 43.28 -15.21 -3.42
N THR A 147 44.27 -15.80 -2.73
CA THR A 147 45.61 -15.18 -2.63
C THR A 147 46.34 -15.16 -3.97
N THR A 148 46.17 -16.20 -4.80
CA THR A 148 46.72 -16.28 -6.16
C THR A 148 46.00 -15.34 -7.12
N LEU A 149 44.69 -15.15 -6.91
CA LEU A 149 43.90 -14.18 -7.68
C LEU A 149 44.41 -12.74 -7.48
N LEU A 150 44.75 -12.37 -6.25
CA LEU A 150 45.23 -11.02 -5.91
C LEU A 150 46.55 -10.67 -6.61
N ALA A 151 47.45 -11.64 -6.76
CA ALA A 151 48.69 -11.47 -7.53
C ALA A 151 48.44 -11.26 -9.04
N GLY A 152 47.38 -11.85 -9.60
CA GLY A 152 46.97 -11.60 -10.98
C GLY A 152 46.24 -10.27 -11.19
N LEU A 153 45.52 -9.81 -10.16
CA LEU A 153 44.77 -8.54 -10.21
C LEU A 153 45.67 -7.31 -10.12
N SER A 154 46.89 -7.38 -9.57
CA SER A 154 47.76 -6.20 -9.38
C SER A 154 48.10 -5.47 -10.68
N SER A 155 48.05 -6.15 -11.83
CA SER A 155 48.23 -5.54 -13.15
C SER A 155 46.93 -5.04 -13.82
N ASP A 156 45.77 -5.20 -13.19
CA ASP A 156 44.47 -4.81 -13.76
C ASP A 156 44.18 -3.31 -13.56
N VAL A 157 43.61 -2.66 -14.58
CA VAL A 157 43.33 -1.21 -14.54
C VAL A 157 42.11 -0.82 -13.68
N THR A 158 41.23 -1.78 -13.39
CA THR A 158 39.99 -1.57 -12.60
C THR A 158 40.20 -1.96 -11.14
N PHE A 159 40.88 -3.08 -10.90
CA PHE A 159 41.05 -3.66 -9.56
C PHE A 159 42.50 -3.62 -9.04
N GLY A 160 43.48 -3.38 -9.92
CA GLY A 160 44.90 -3.56 -9.60
C GLY A 160 45.47 -2.52 -8.66
N ALA A 161 44.87 -1.34 -8.55
CA ALA A 161 45.24 -0.38 -7.52
C ALA A 161 44.94 -0.93 -6.11
N ALA A 162 43.75 -1.51 -5.92
CA ALA A 162 43.36 -2.14 -4.64
C ALA A 162 44.22 -3.39 -4.37
N ALA A 163 44.41 -4.25 -5.37
CA ALA A 163 45.22 -5.46 -5.22
C ALA A 163 46.72 -5.17 -4.95
N THR A 164 47.27 -4.11 -5.56
CA THR A 164 48.66 -3.66 -5.31
C THR A 164 48.79 -3.06 -3.91
N ALA A 165 47.83 -2.23 -3.48
CA ALA A 165 47.81 -1.68 -2.13
C ALA A 165 47.73 -2.79 -1.07
N TYR A 166 46.84 -3.77 -1.30
CA TYR A 166 46.70 -4.94 -0.45
C TYR A 166 48.00 -5.76 -0.37
N SER A 167 48.61 -6.08 -1.51
CA SER A 167 49.87 -6.84 -1.58
C SER A 167 51.04 -6.11 -0.92
N SER A 168 51.09 -4.78 -1.05
CA SER A 168 52.09 -3.95 -0.38
C SER A 168 51.92 -3.98 1.14
N GLN A 169 50.67 -3.98 1.62
CA GLN A 169 50.37 -4.09 3.05
C GLN A 169 50.75 -5.47 3.61
N VAL A 170 50.49 -6.53 2.86
CA VAL A 170 50.91 -7.90 3.21
C VAL A 170 52.43 -7.97 3.33
N GLN A 171 53.17 -7.38 2.38
CA GLN A 171 54.64 -7.40 2.39
C GLN A 171 55.20 -6.66 3.62
N ALA A 172 54.62 -5.51 3.96
CA ALA A 172 54.96 -4.79 5.19
C ALA A 172 54.69 -5.63 6.45
N ASN A 173 53.53 -6.30 6.49
CA ASN A 173 53.14 -7.13 7.63
C ASN A 173 53.94 -8.43 7.74
N THR A 174 54.46 -8.95 6.63
CA THR A 174 55.36 -10.11 6.61
C THR A 174 56.67 -9.79 7.30
N SER A 175 57.14 -8.55 7.16
CA SER A 175 58.31 -8.06 7.89
C SER A 175 58.03 -7.92 9.39
N TYR A 176 56.82 -7.48 9.76
CA TYR A 176 56.37 -7.43 11.16
C TYR A 176 56.37 -8.83 11.81
N SER A 177 55.81 -9.83 11.14
CA SER A 177 55.60 -11.16 11.70
C SER A 177 56.88 -11.97 11.89
N ALA A 178 57.96 -11.63 11.17
CA ALA A 178 59.26 -12.28 11.29
C ALA A 178 59.98 -12.00 12.62
N THR A 179 59.47 -11.09 13.46
CA THR A 179 60.10 -10.69 14.73
C THR A 179 59.09 -10.80 15.89
N SER A 180 59.34 -11.70 16.84
CA SER A 180 58.38 -12.02 17.93
C SER A 180 58.20 -10.93 18.99
N THR A 181 59.05 -9.90 18.99
CA THR A 181 59.12 -8.86 20.02
C THR A 181 58.65 -7.48 19.56
N ASN A 182 58.12 -7.34 18.34
CA ASN A 182 57.59 -6.06 17.86
C ASN A 182 56.27 -5.72 18.56
N THR A 183 56.30 -4.90 19.63
CA THR A 183 55.12 -4.41 20.35
C THR A 183 54.78 -2.94 20.06
N SER A 184 55.07 -2.43 18.86
CA SER A 184 54.62 -1.10 18.45
C SER A 184 54.23 -1.08 16.96
N ALA A 185 52.98 -0.74 16.71
CA ALA A 185 52.43 -0.48 15.38
C ALA A 185 53.12 0.73 14.75
N SER A 186 54.17 0.50 13.95
CA SER A 186 54.72 1.54 13.08
C SER A 186 54.06 1.42 11.71
N LEU A 187 52.94 2.14 11.57
CA LEU A 187 52.21 2.33 10.31
C LEU A 187 53.13 2.98 9.27
N VAL A 188 53.34 2.34 8.12
CA VAL A 188 53.74 3.06 6.91
C VAL A 188 52.56 3.94 6.53
N ALA A 189 52.74 5.26 6.59
CA ALA A 189 51.70 6.23 6.32
C ALA A 189 51.15 6.04 4.90
N LEU A 190 49.89 5.63 4.80
CA LEU A 190 49.05 5.85 3.61
C LEU A 190 49.13 7.34 3.24
N PRO A 191 48.98 7.72 1.94
CA PRO A 191 48.85 9.13 1.58
C PRO A 191 47.85 9.76 2.53
N ALA A 192 48.29 10.83 3.22
CA ALA A 192 47.51 11.43 4.29
C ALA A 192 46.10 11.65 3.76
N ALA A 193 45.12 11.03 4.42
CA ALA A 193 43.75 11.24 4.03
C ALA A 193 43.50 12.76 3.99
N THR A 194 42.74 13.21 3.01
CA THR A 194 42.19 14.56 3.00
C THR A 194 40.77 14.48 3.51
N ALA A 195 40.20 15.61 3.94
CA ALA A 195 38.79 15.64 4.27
C ALA A 195 37.93 15.17 3.06
N PRO A 196 36.76 14.53 3.29
CA PRO A 196 35.87 14.11 2.22
C PRO A 196 35.36 15.29 1.37
N GLY A 197 34.82 15.01 0.19
CA GLY A 197 34.05 16.00 -0.57
C GLY A 197 32.70 16.33 0.09
N ALA A 198 31.97 17.26 -0.51
CA ALA A 198 30.60 17.59 -0.10
C ALA A 198 29.62 16.45 -0.45
N PRO A 199 28.81 15.95 0.50
CA PRO A 199 27.70 15.05 0.17
C PRO A 199 26.64 15.78 -0.67
N SER A 200 25.82 15.03 -1.40
CA SER A 200 24.67 15.59 -2.12
C SER A 200 23.43 15.51 -1.25
N ILE A 201 22.93 16.64 -0.78
CA ILE A 201 21.72 16.68 0.04
C ILE A 201 20.48 16.38 -0.80
N GLY A 202 19.58 15.56 -0.25
CA GLY A 202 18.27 15.24 -0.80
C GLY A 202 17.16 15.98 -0.07
N ALA A 203 16.00 15.33 0.10
CA ALA A 203 14.88 15.90 0.84
C ALA A 203 15.16 15.96 2.36
N ALA A 204 14.68 17.02 3.00
CA ALA A 204 14.55 17.10 4.44
C ALA A 204 13.08 16.98 4.85
N THR A 205 12.78 16.00 5.69
CA THR A 205 11.43 15.72 6.19
C THR A 205 11.32 16.24 7.61
N ALA A 206 10.37 17.14 7.87
CA ALA A 206 10.12 17.69 9.19
C ALA A 206 9.52 16.64 10.15
N GLY A 207 9.82 16.76 11.44
CA GLY A 207 9.16 16.05 12.54
C GLY A 207 9.09 16.93 13.80
N ASP A 208 8.51 16.42 14.90
CA ASP A 208 8.40 17.17 16.15
C ASP A 208 9.78 17.47 16.74
N ALA A 209 10.10 18.77 16.80
CA ALA A 209 11.39 19.27 17.23
C ALA A 209 12.57 18.60 16.51
N GLN A 210 12.36 18.09 15.28
CA GLN A 210 13.38 17.37 14.55
C GLN A 210 13.23 17.48 13.02
N ALA A 211 14.27 17.09 12.30
CA ALA A 211 14.24 16.94 10.85
C ALA A 211 15.08 15.72 10.43
N SER A 212 14.53 14.86 9.58
CA SER A 212 15.25 13.74 8.95
C SER A 212 15.75 14.18 7.58
N VAL A 213 17.06 14.21 7.39
CA VAL A 213 17.69 14.72 6.16
C VAL A 213 18.31 13.56 5.40
N ALA A 214 17.76 13.29 4.21
CA ALA A 214 18.31 12.31 3.28
C ALA A 214 19.44 12.95 2.45
N PHE A 215 20.47 12.17 2.13
CA PHE A 215 21.59 12.59 1.29
C PHE A 215 22.29 11.38 0.67
N THR A 216 23.09 11.63 -0.36
CA THR A 216 24.04 10.63 -0.87
C THR A 216 25.46 11.02 -0.49
N ALA A 217 26.32 10.01 -0.32
CA ALA A 217 27.72 10.18 0.03
C ALA A 217 28.46 11.08 -0.97
N PRO A 218 29.51 11.81 -0.55
CA PRO A 218 30.32 12.59 -1.48
C PRO A 218 31.00 11.68 -2.51
N SER A 219 31.20 12.22 -3.71
CA SER A 219 31.90 11.53 -4.80
C SER A 219 33.37 11.21 -4.49
N SER A 220 33.96 11.88 -3.49
CA SER A 220 35.30 11.59 -2.97
C SER A 220 35.26 11.46 -1.44
N THR A 221 35.87 10.39 -0.91
CA THR A 221 36.03 10.19 0.53
C THR A 221 37.35 10.73 1.06
N GLY A 222 38.20 11.32 0.21
CA GLY A 222 39.52 11.83 0.61
C GLY A 222 40.53 10.75 1.02
N GLY A 223 40.32 9.49 0.59
CA GLY A 223 41.30 8.41 0.83
C GLY A 223 41.19 7.69 2.17
N ALA A 224 40.30 8.12 3.07
CA ALA A 224 39.90 7.37 4.27
C ALA A 224 38.38 7.10 4.27
N SER A 225 37.96 6.06 4.99
CA SER A 225 36.54 5.75 5.17
C SER A 225 35.84 6.93 5.87
N ILE A 226 34.69 7.33 5.35
CA ILE A 226 33.83 8.30 6.05
C ILE A 226 33.39 7.65 7.36
N SER A 227 33.81 8.23 8.46
CA SER A 227 33.52 7.77 9.82
C SER A 227 32.18 8.30 10.34
N ALA A 228 31.74 9.46 9.84
CA ALA A 228 30.44 10.04 10.17
C ALA A 228 30.00 11.07 9.13
N TYR A 229 28.70 11.28 9.04
CA TYR A 229 28.11 12.46 8.44
C TYR A 229 27.53 13.32 9.56
N THR A 230 27.63 14.64 9.40
CA THR A 230 27.00 15.61 10.30
C THR A 230 26.03 16.45 9.50
N VAL A 231 24.74 16.36 9.81
CA VAL A 231 23.73 17.29 9.33
C VAL A 231 23.67 18.47 10.28
N SER A 232 23.78 19.69 9.75
CA SER A 232 23.65 20.94 10.50
C SER A 232 22.46 21.73 9.98
N CYS A 233 21.51 22.02 10.86
CA CYS A 233 20.32 22.80 10.58
C CYS A 233 20.39 24.13 11.33
N VAL A 234 20.31 25.24 10.60
CA VAL A 234 20.51 26.60 11.13
C VAL A 234 19.27 27.47 10.92
N SER A 235 18.84 28.17 11.97
CA SER A 235 17.77 29.17 11.95
C SER A 235 18.17 30.38 12.81
N GLY A 236 18.45 31.53 12.18
CA GLY A 236 18.99 32.71 12.89
C GLY A 236 20.29 32.39 13.64
N SER A 237 20.30 32.62 14.95
CA SER A 237 21.43 32.26 15.84
C SER A 237 21.40 30.82 16.35
N SER A 238 20.34 30.05 16.05
CA SER A 238 20.20 28.66 16.49
C SER A 238 20.80 27.70 15.48
N SER A 239 21.70 26.82 15.93
CA SER A 239 22.23 25.71 15.14
C SER A 239 22.07 24.40 15.93
N LYS A 240 21.54 23.37 15.27
CA LYS A 240 21.45 22.01 15.80
C LYS A 240 22.08 21.05 14.83
N THR A 241 22.69 19.99 15.35
CA THR A 241 23.37 18.99 14.54
C THR A 241 22.89 17.58 14.88
N GLY A 242 22.89 16.72 13.86
CA GLY A 242 22.69 15.28 13.98
C GLY A 242 23.86 14.58 13.33
N THR A 243 24.34 13.50 13.94
CA THR A 243 25.45 12.70 13.40
C THR A 243 25.05 11.25 13.21
N GLY A 244 25.56 10.63 12.16
CA GLY A 244 25.27 9.23 11.84
C GLY A 244 26.22 8.69 10.77
N SER A 245 26.30 7.37 10.64
CA SER A 245 27.19 6.72 9.67
C SER A 245 26.60 6.62 8.27
N SER A 246 25.31 6.89 8.09
CA SER A 246 24.60 6.77 6.81
C SER A 246 23.37 7.70 6.76
N SER A 247 22.88 7.96 5.54
CA SER A 247 21.61 8.66 5.30
C SER A 247 20.40 7.75 5.55
N PRO A 248 19.26 8.28 6.03
CA PRO A 248 19.07 9.67 6.47
C PRO A 248 19.60 9.91 7.90
N ILE A 249 19.87 11.17 8.24
CA ILE A 249 20.24 11.57 9.61
C ILE A 249 19.17 12.49 10.20
N THR A 250 18.76 12.17 11.42
CA THR A 250 17.84 12.98 12.21
C THR A 250 18.60 14.04 13.00
N VAL A 251 18.19 15.30 12.87
CA VAL A 251 18.60 16.43 13.72
C VAL A 251 17.48 16.74 14.69
N SER A 252 17.70 16.52 15.98
CA SER A 252 16.70 16.73 17.05
C SER A 252 16.87 18.07 17.77
N SER A 253 15.95 18.37 18.68
CA SER A 253 15.91 19.61 19.48
C SER A 253 15.83 20.90 18.65
N LEU A 254 15.27 20.82 17.45
CA LEU A 254 14.90 21.98 16.65
C LEU A 254 13.65 22.66 17.24
N SER A 255 13.50 23.96 17.01
CA SER A 255 12.31 24.69 17.44
C SER A 255 11.21 24.60 16.38
N ASN A 256 10.05 24.12 16.79
CA ASN A 256 8.90 24.02 15.91
C ASN A 256 8.44 25.40 15.39
N GLY A 257 7.92 25.45 14.16
CA GLY A 257 7.45 26.66 13.50
C GLY A 257 8.57 27.58 12.96
N SER A 258 9.83 27.27 13.23
CA SER A 258 10.99 28.02 12.70
C SER A 258 11.55 27.33 11.47
N ALA A 259 11.76 28.06 10.37
CA ALA A 259 12.42 27.51 9.19
C ALA A 259 13.92 27.33 9.46
N TYR A 260 14.43 26.12 9.24
CA TYR A 260 15.84 25.77 9.32
C TYR A 260 16.40 25.48 7.92
N SER A 261 17.58 26.03 7.65
CA SER A 261 18.39 25.67 6.49
C SER A 261 19.34 24.55 6.89
N CYS A 262 19.14 23.35 6.35
CA CYS A 262 19.92 22.16 6.67
C CYS A 262 20.96 21.87 5.59
N SER A 263 22.16 21.48 6.01
CA SER A 263 23.28 21.04 5.18
C SER A 263 23.91 19.79 5.78
N VAL A 264 24.63 19.00 4.98
CA VAL A 264 25.34 17.81 5.45
C VAL A 264 26.83 17.90 5.12
N THR A 265 27.67 17.45 6.04
CA THR A 265 29.12 17.29 5.86
C THR A 265 29.49 15.83 6.10
N ALA A 266 30.56 15.37 5.46
CA ALA A 266 31.15 14.05 5.70
C ALA A 266 32.48 14.21 6.44
N THR A 267 32.77 13.31 7.38
CA THR A 267 34.01 13.29 8.17
C THR A 267 34.70 11.96 7.98
N ASN A 268 36.02 11.98 7.82
CA ASN A 268 36.87 10.79 7.88
C ASN A 268 38.00 11.04 8.90
N SER A 269 38.99 10.14 8.96
CA SER A 269 40.13 10.26 9.87
C SER A 269 41.01 11.51 9.64
N ALA A 270 40.87 12.19 8.51
CA ALA A 270 41.58 13.43 8.20
C ALA A 270 40.79 14.71 8.47
N GLY A 271 39.50 14.59 8.81
CA GLY A 271 38.66 15.70 9.20
C GLY A 271 37.36 15.79 8.40
N THR A 272 36.65 16.89 8.61
CA THR A 272 35.33 17.17 8.02
C THR A 272 35.48 17.91 6.70
N GLY A 273 34.78 17.42 5.68
CA GLY A 273 34.73 17.95 4.33
C GLY A 273 33.87 19.20 4.18
N SER A 274 33.80 19.73 2.95
CA SER A 274 32.89 20.83 2.62
C SER A 274 31.43 20.41 2.82
N ALA A 275 30.58 21.37 3.17
CA ALA A 275 29.13 21.13 3.31
C ALA A 275 28.45 21.00 1.95
N SER A 276 27.36 20.24 1.92
CA SER A 276 26.43 20.19 0.79
C SER A 276 25.79 21.56 0.52
N ALA A 277 25.03 21.66 -0.57
CA ALA A 277 23.99 22.68 -0.70
C ALA A 277 22.98 22.59 0.48
N THR A 278 22.14 23.61 0.63
CA THR A 278 21.15 23.65 1.71
C THR A 278 19.75 23.27 1.23
N VAL A 279 18.99 22.58 2.09
CA VAL A 279 17.55 22.35 1.94
C VAL A 279 16.81 22.99 3.12
N SER A 280 15.68 23.64 2.85
CA SER A 280 14.86 24.25 3.91
C SER A 280 13.91 23.21 4.51
N VAL A 281 13.77 23.21 5.83
CA VAL A 281 12.77 22.42 6.56
C VAL A 281 12.23 23.25 7.71
N THR A 282 10.92 23.19 7.95
CA THR A 282 10.30 23.82 9.12
C THR A 282 9.80 22.68 10.00
N PRO A 283 10.54 22.31 11.07
CA PRO A 283 10.06 21.40 12.08
C PRO A 283 8.72 21.91 12.59
N SER A 284 7.78 21.00 12.74
CA SER A 284 6.50 21.30 13.32
C SER A 284 6.31 20.32 14.45
N ALA A 285 5.79 20.82 15.56
CA ALA A 285 5.27 19.92 16.57
C ALA A 285 4.23 19.07 15.85
N ALA A 286 4.26 17.77 16.07
CA ALA A 286 3.11 16.96 15.76
C ALA A 286 2.06 17.30 16.81
N THR A 287 1.28 18.35 16.54
CA THR A 287 0.21 18.83 17.42
C THR A 287 -1.14 18.24 17.07
N SER A 288 -1.22 17.18 16.27
CA SER A 288 -2.52 16.73 15.79
C SER A 288 -2.79 15.25 16.06
N LEU A 289 -3.62 15.04 17.08
CA LEU A 289 -4.61 13.96 17.13
C LEU A 289 -5.62 14.01 15.96
N THR A 290 -5.47 14.98 15.06
CA THR A 290 -6.40 15.28 13.98
C THR A 290 -5.85 14.97 12.59
N VAL A 291 -4.71 14.26 12.51
CA VAL A 291 -4.25 13.71 11.23
C VAL A 291 -5.33 12.74 10.75
N THR A 292 -5.94 13.05 9.61
CA THR A 292 -6.99 12.25 8.97
C THR A 292 -6.46 11.69 7.65
N PRO A 293 -7.02 10.58 7.16
CA PRO A 293 -6.64 10.04 5.86
C PRO A 293 -6.74 11.07 4.74
N GLN A 294 -5.76 11.06 3.84
CA GLN A 294 -5.76 11.90 2.65
C GLN A 294 -6.97 11.56 1.75
N PRO A 295 -7.71 12.56 1.24
CA PRO A 295 -8.80 12.31 0.32
C PRO A 295 -8.25 11.73 -0.99
N PHE A 296 -9.04 10.87 -1.64
CA PHE A 296 -8.57 10.08 -2.79
C PHE A 296 -8.13 10.94 -4.00
N ASN A 297 -8.67 12.15 -4.14
CA ASN A 297 -8.25 13.11 -5.17
C ASN A 297 -6.79 13.56 -5.02
N GLN A 298 -6.24 13.57 -3.81
CA GLN A 298 -4.82 13.84 -3.56
C GLN A 298 -3.98 12.58 -3.80
N VAL A 299 -4.46 11.42 -3.35
CA VAL A 299 -3.77 10.13 -3.61
C VAL A 299 -3.59 9.90 -5.10
N ILE A 300 -4.65 10.05 -5.89
CA ILE A 300 -4.63 9.72 -7.31
C ILE A 300 -3.74 10.68 -8.12
N THR A 301 -3.44 11.87 -7.59
CA THR A 301 -2.54 12.85 -8.22
C THR A 301 -1.10 12.73 -7.73
N ALA A 302 -0.83 11.91 -6.70
CA ALA A 302 0.52 11.65 -6.22
C ALA A 302 1.39 11.02 -7.32
N SER A 303 2.67 11.40 -7.35
CA SER A 303 3.64 10.84 -8.30
C SER A 303 3.85 9.36 -8.04
N TYR A 304 3.72 8.54 -9.08
CA TYR A 304 3.92 7.10 -9.00
C TYR A 304 4.53 6.56 -10.30
N GLN A 305 5.62 5.81 -10.17
CA GLN A 305 6.29 5.10 -11.26
C GLN A 305 6.43 3.62 -10.92
N PRO A 306 5.92 2.70 -11.75
CA PRO A 306 6.15 1.27 -11.56
C PRO A 306 7.63 0.96 -11.81
N THR A 307 8.33 0.36 -10.82
CA THR A 307 9.79 0.16 -10.87
C THR A 307 10.22 -1.18 -11.47
N THR A 308 9.37 -2.21 -11.44
CA THR A 308 9.66 -3.53 -12.03
C THR A 308 8.38 -4.12 -12.61
N LEU A 309 8.36 -4.36 -13.93
CA LEU A 309 7.25 -5.01 -14.62
C LEU A 309 7.64 -6.46 -14.94
N THR A 310 6.81 -7.41 -14.52
CA THR A 310 7.05 -8.84 -14.76
C THR A 310 6.25 -9.28 -15.97
N SER A 311 6.92 -9.81 -17.02
CA SER A 311 6.23 -10.27 -18.23
C SER A 311 5.43 -11.54 -17.97
N VAL A 312 4.26 -11.66 -18.58
CA VAL A 312 3.42 -12.86 -18.56
C VAL A 312 3.67 -13.65 -19.84
N SER A 313 4.63 -14.57 -19.80
CA SER A 313 5.23 -15.14 -21.02
C SER A 313 4.56 -16.41 -21.57
N SER A 314 3.58 -17.02 -20.89
CA SER A 314 3.04 -18.33 -21.33
C SER A 314 1.54 -18.57 -21.13
N SER A 315 0.89 -17.98 -20.14
CA SER A 315 -0.53 -18.26 -19.82
C SER A 315 -1.55 -17.39 -20.56
N GLY A 316 -1.12 -16.28 -21.16
CA GLY A 316 -2.02 -15.28 -21.71
C GLY A 316 -2.94 -14.65 -20.64
N PHE A 317 -4.11 -14.20 -21.06
CA PHE A 317 -5.14 -13.69 -20.15
C PHE A 317 -5.70 -14.77 -19.24
N THR A 318 -5.86 -14.44 -17.96
CA THR A 318 -6.60 -15.23 -16.97
C THR A 318 -7.74 -14.39 -16.43
N SER A 319 -8.93 -15.00 -16.32
CA SER A 319 -10.11 -14.34 -15.76
C SER A 319 -9.83 -13.79 -14.36
N ARG A 320 -10.41 -12.63 -14.05
CA ARG A 320 -10.29 -11.90 -12.78
C ARG A 320 -8.88 -11.43 -12.44
N ASN A 321 -7.98 -11.42 -13.41
CA ASN A 321 -6.63 -10.89 -13.24
C ASN A 321 -6.51 -9.51 -13.87
N ARG A 322 -5.51 -8.75 -13.44
CA ARG A 322 -5.20 -7.42 -13.94
C ARG A 322 -3.89 -7.44 -14.72
N TYR A 323 -3.86 -6.70 -15.82
CA TYR A 323 -2.67 -6.60 -16.66
C TYR A 323 -2.39 -5.16 -17.03
N LEU A 324 -1.10 -4.85 -17.13
CA LEU A 324 -0.61 -3.76 -17.97
C LEU A 324 -0.38 -4.34 -19.38
N ILE A 325 -1.05 -3.78 -20.39
CA ILE A 325 -0.95 -4.23 -21.78
C ILE A 325 -0.07 -3.23 -22.54
N SER A 326 1.11 -3.67 -22.98
CA SER A 326 2.13 -2.80 -23.59
C SER A 326 2.44 -3.15 -25.03
N ASP A 327 2.85 -2.16 -25.83
CA ASP A 327 3.39 -2.35 -27.18
C ASP A 327 4.86 -2.83 -27.21
N SER A 328 5.51 -2.95 -26.05
CA SER A 328 6.93 -3.30 -25.93
C SER A 328 7.16 -4.63 -25.23
N ALA A 329 8.11 -5.43 -25.73
CA ALA A 329 8.50 -6.73 -25.18
C ALA A 329 9.34 -6.64 -23.89
N THR A 330 9.84 -5.45 -23.54
CA THR A 330 10.90 -5.30 -22.54
C THR A 330 10.43 -4.74 -21.19
N GLY A 331 9.14 -4.45 -21.03
CA GLY A 331 8.57 -4.01 -19.74
C GLY A 331 9.16 -2.70 -19.23
N GLN A 332 9.64 -1.86 -20.13
CA GLN A 332 10.24 -0.57 -19.78
C GLN A 332 9.15 0.45 -19.49
N THR A 333 9.38 1.31 -18.49
CA THR A 333 8.46 2.41 -18.15
C THR A 333 8.29 3.43 -19.26
N SER A 334 9.19 3.47 -20.23
CA SER A 334 9.09 4.31 -21.44
C SER A 334 8.16 3.77 -22.52
N ALA A 335 7.73 2.51 -22.43
CA ALA A 335 6.81 1.91 -23.39
C ALA A 335 5.41 2.53 -23.32
N ASN A 336 4.60 2.27 -24.34
CA ASN A 336 3.19 2.66 -24.30
C ASN A 336 2.38 1.55 -23.64
N PHE A 337 1.46 1.94 -22.76
CA PHE A 337 0.50 1.06 -22.10
C PHE A 337 -0.92 1.48 -22.47
N LEU A 338 -1.77 0.50 -22.78
CA LEU A 338 -3.19 0.72 -23.00
C LEU A 338 -3.81 1.32 -21.73
N SER A 339 -4.45 2.47 -21.88
CA SER A 339 -5.07 3.21 -20.80
C SER A 339 -6.45 3.72 -21.20
N ILE A 340 -7.34 3.83 -20.22
CA ILE A 340 -8.55 4.63 -20.37
C ILE A 340 -8.18 6.12 -20.39
N GLY A 341 -8.67 6.85 -21.38
CA GLY A 341 -8.38 8.26 -21.59
C GLY A 341 -9.29 9.20 -20.78
N SER A 342 -9.48 10.42 -21.29
CA SER A 342 -10.48 11.36 -20.75
C SER A 342 -11.85 11.12 -21.40
N SER A 343 -12.92 11.42 -20.66
CA SER A 343 -14.29 11.32 -21.16
C SER A 343 -14.51 12.26 -22.35
N ASN A 344 -15.17 11.78 -23.39
CA ASN A 344 -15.68 12.59 -24.50
C ASN A 344 -17.14 12.20 -24.80
N SER A 345 -17.75 12.78 -25.84
CA SER A 345 -19.16 12.53 -26.19
C SER A 345 -19.47 11.08 -26.58
N ASN A 346 -18.45 10.27 -26.88
CA ASN A 346 -18.51 8.87 -27.30
C ASN A 346 -17.71 7.98 -26.31
N GLY A 347 -17.89 8.17 -25.01
CA GLY A 347 -17.17 7.39 -23.99
C GLY A 347 -15.73 7.84 -23.73
N TYR A 348 -14.92 6.99 -23.13
CA TYR A 348 -13.51 7.26 -22.85
C TYR A 348 -12.64 6.67 -23.96
N GLY A 349 -11.82 7.50 -24.63
CA GLY A 349 -10.93 6.98 -25.67
C GLY A 349 -9.92 5.97 -25.12
N ALA A 350 -9.72 4.84 -25.80
CA ALA A 350 -8.55 4.00 -25.55
C ALA A 350 -7.28 4.76 -26.00
N THR A 351 -6.35 4.98 -25.08
CA THR A 351 -5.15 5.80 -25.31
C THR A 351 -3.91 5.13 -24.75
N THR A 352 -2.75 5.73 -25.02
CA THR A 352 -1.45 5.29 -24.51
C THR A 352 -0.97 6.16 -23.38
N VAL A 353 -0.47 5.52 -22.32
CA VAL A 353 0.33 6.18 -21.28
C VAL A 353 1.74 5.61 -21.33
N SER A 354 2.75 6.48 -21.23
CA SER A 354 4.12 6.09 -20.94
C SER A 354 4.54 6.69 -19.61
N PHE A 355 5.06 5.86 -18.72
CA PHE A 355 5.43 6.25 -17.37
C PHE A 355 6.77 7.03 -17.34
N SER A 356 7.53 7.07 -18.42
CA SER A 356 8.75 7.89 -18.50
C SER A 356 8.56 9.23 -19.21
N SER A 357 7.55 9.37 -20.08
CA SER A 357 7.31 10.60 -20.87
C SER A 357 6.23 11.50 -20.28
N ALA A 358 5.38 10.98 -19.38
CA ALA A 358 4.55 11.82 -18.54
C ALA A 358 5.47 12.63 -17.61
N ALA A 359 5.37 13.97 -17.65
CA ALA A 359 6.05 14.83 -16.69
C ALA A 359 5.52 14.50 -15.28
N ASN A 360 6.22 13.62 -14.56
CA ASN A 360 5.78 12.97 -13.31
C ASN A 360 4.48 12.15 -13.50
N PRO A 361 4.57 10.88 -13.95
CA PRO A 361 3.38 10.02 -13.96
C PRO A 361 2.79 9.94 -12.56
N THR A 362 1.47 9.94 -12.53
CA THR A 362 0.69 9.92 -11.30
C THR A 362 0.07 8.55 -11.08
N MET A 363 -0.42 8.31 -9.87
CA MET A 363 -1.21 7.13 -9.59
C MET A 363 -2.44 7.01 -10.50
N LYS A 364 -3.04 8.13 -10.92
CA LYS A 364 -4.10 8.16 -11.95
C LYS A 364 -3.66 7.47 -13.24
N ASN A 365 -2.48 7.82 -13.73
CA ASN A 365 -1.95 7.27 -14.98
C ASN A 365 -1.77 5.75 -14.87
N TYR A 366 -1.29 5.29 -13.72
CA TYR A 366 -1.12 3.86 -13.46
C TYR A 366 -2.47 3.13 -13.37
N LEU A 367 -3.40 3.59 -12.52
CA LEU A 367 -4.71 2.94 -12.39
C LEU A 367 -5.52 2.94 -13.69
N ALA A 368 -5.41 4.01 -14.48
CA ALA A 368 -6.06 4.11 -15.79
C ALA A 368 -5.48 3.10 -16.81
N SER A 369 -4.22 2.67 -16.63
CA SER A 369 -3.55 1.69 -17.48
C SER A 369 -3.78 0.24 -17.04
N LEU A 370 -4.40 0.01 -15.88
CA LEU A 370 -4.71 -1.33 -15.39
C LEU A 370 -5.99 -1.86 -16.02
N ILE A 371 -5.86 -2.98 -16.71
CA ILE A 371 -6.97 -3.66 -17.39
C ILE A 371 -7.35 -4.90 -16.60
N HIS A 372 -8.57 -4.92 -16.08
CA HIS A 372 -9.17 -6.08 -15.43
C HIS A 372 -9.82 -6.97 -16.50
N VAL A 373 -9.44 -8.25 -16.52
CA VAL A 373 -9.86 -9.19 -17.54
C VAL A 373 -10.94 -10.13 -17.01
N VAL A 374 -12.04 -10.28 -17.74
CA VAL A 374 -13.20 -11.08 -17.32
C VAL A 374 -13.60 -12.04 -18.41
N THR A 375 -13.65 -13.35 -18.12
CA THR A 375 -14.17 -14.33 -19.08
C THR A 375 -15.68 -14.16 -19.27
N ALA A 376 -16.10 -14.03 -20.53
CA ALA A 376 -17.51 -13.98 -20.94
C ALA A 376 -18.05 -15.40 -21.22
N SER A 377 -19.36 -15.50 -21.48
CA SER A 377 -20.03 -16.79 -21.71
C SER A 377 -19.59 -17.52 -22.98
N ASP A 378 -18.95 -16.82 -23.91
CA ASP A 378 -18.36 -17.38 -25.13
C ASP A 378 -16.94 -17.95 -24.93
N GLY A 379 -16.40 -17.89 -23.70
CA GLY A 379 -15.06 -18.37 -23.37
C GLY A 379 -13.93 -17.37 -23.67
N TYR A 380 -14.26 -16.21 -24.24
CA TYR A 380 -13.30 -15.13 -24.53
C TYR A 380 -13.31 -14.05 -23.45
N PHE A 381 -12.41 -13.07 -23.58
CA PHE A 381 -12.12 -12.13 -22.51
C PHE A 381 -12.67 -10.73 -22.79
N ARG A 382 -13.53 -10.23 -21.90
CA ARG A 382 -13.87 -8.82 -21.80
C ARG A 382 -12.74 -8.08 -21.09
N LEU A 383 -12.41 -6.88 -21.57
CA LEU A 383 -11.37 -6.02 -21.03
C LEU A 383 -12.02 -4.79 -20.37
N ASP A 384 -11.93 -4.72 -19.05
CA ASP A 384 -12.52 -3.67 -18.22
C ASP A 384 -11.44 -2.73 -17.70
N SER A 385 -11.75 -1.44 -17.57
CA SER A 385 -10.89 -0.50 -16.86
C SER A 385 -10.88 -0.80 -15.37
N HIS A 386 -9.72 -0.79 -14.71
CA HIS A 386 -9.68 -0.87 -13.25
C HIS A 386 -10.14 0.43 -12.59
N LEU A 387 -9.71 1.59 -13.11
CA LEU A 387 -10.07 2.90 -12.56
C LEU A 387 -11.57 3.21 -12.69
N HIS A 388 -12.20 2.75 -13.76
CA HIS A 388 -13.62 2.92 -14.01
C HIS A 388 -14.24 1.55 -14.31
N SER A 389 -14.53 0.77 -13.28
CA SER A 389 -14.89 -0.65 -13.41
C SER A 389 -16.17 -0.93 -14.20
N ASN A 390 -17.00 0.08 -14.45
CA ASN A 390 -18.18 -0.04 -15.32
C ASN A 390 -17.86 0.19 -16.80
N GLN A 391 -16.61 0.51 -17.14
CA GLN A 391 -16.17 0.84 -18.48
C GLN A 391 -15.43 -0.35 -19.11
N SER A 392 -15.97 -0.88 -20.20
CA SER A 392 -15.38 -2.00 -20.95
C SER A 392 -15.05 -1.59 -22.38
N ILE A 393 -14.07 -2.25 -23.00
CA ILE A 393 -13.70 -1.95 -24.39
C ILE A 393 -14.81 -2.35 -25.37
N ASP A 394 -15.20 -1.38 -26.20
CA ASP A 394 -16.00 -1.51 -27.42
C ASP A 394 -15.27 -0.85 -28.60
N TYR A 395 -15.94 -0.74 -29.75
CA TYR A 395 -15.44 -0.05 -30.94
C TYR A 395 -16.43 0.93 -31.53
N SER A 396 -15.92 1.95 -32.21
CA SER A 396 -16.70 2.85 -33.05
C SER A 396 -16.57 2.48 -34.52
N SER A 397 -17.62 1.85 -35.07
CA SER A 397 -17.67 1.47 -36.50
C SER A 397 -17.69 2.68 -37.45
N THR A 398 -18.16 3.83 -36.98
CA THR A 398 -18.23 5.08 -37.76
C THR A 398 -16.91 5.87 -37.75
N ASN A 399 -16.05 5.63 -36.75
CA ASN A 399 -14.77 6.31 -36.61
C ASN A 399 -13.59 5.36 -36.90
N GLY A 400 -13.66 4.60 -37.99
CA GLY A 400 -12.54 3.76 -38.44
C GLY A 400 -12.19 2.61 -37.48
N ASN A 401 -13.19 2.06 -36.78
CA ASN A 401 -13.03 0.98 -35.80
C ASN A 401 -12.10 1.31 -34.63
N ILE A 402 -12.04 2.59 -34.21
CA ILE A 402 -11.30 3.01 -33.02
C ILE A 402 -11.91 2.34 -31.77
N LEU A 403 -11.05 1.93 -30.83
CA LEU A 403 -11.46 1.35 -29.55
C LEU A 403 -11.80 2.45 -28.53
N LEU A 404 -12.86 2.20 -27.78
CA LEU A 404 -13.40 3.10 -26.76
C LEU A 404 -13.70 2.27 -25.50
N PHE A 405 -13.53 2.85 -24.33
CA PHE A 405 -14.08 2.34 -23.09
C PHE A 405 -15.46 2.96 -22.90
N GLU A 406 -16.48 2.10 -22.89
CA GLU A 406 -17.89 2.51 -22.85
C GLU A 406 -18.57 2.01 -21.57
N ASN A 407 -19.49 2.83 -21.04
CA ASN A 407 -20.28 2.45 -19.87
C ASN A 407 -21.37 1.48 -20.30
N ASN A 408 -21.16 0.20 -20.00
CA ASN A 408 -22.05 -0.87 -20.42
C ASN A 408 -22.94 -1.40 -19.28
N PHE A 409 -22.79 -0.84 -18.08
CA PHE A 409 -23.45 -1.33 -16.88
C PHE A 409 -24.24 -0.24 -16.17
N SER A 410 -24.74 0.78 -16.89
CA SER A 410 -25.60 1.84 -16.35
C SER A 410 -27.01 1.79 -16.93
N TYR A 411 -27.95 2.53 -16.35
CA TYR A 411 -29.29 2.72 -16.91
C TYR A 411 -29.26 3.64 -18.12
N THR A 412 -28.39 4.64 -18.09
CA THR A 412 -28.23 5.63 -19.17
C THR A 412 -27.56 5.07 -20.43
N SER A 413 -27.07 3.82 -20.39
CA SER A 413 -26.51 3.12 -21.54
C SER A 413 -27.53 2.96 -22.68
N SER A 414 -27.17 3.42 -23.89
CA SER A 414 -28.04 3.25 -25.07
C SER A 414 -27.95 1.84 -25.64
N ALA A 415 -28.99 1.37 -26.35
CA ALA A 415 -29.00 0.06 -27.02
C ALA A 415 -27.92 -0.10 -28.11
N ASN A 416 -27.23 0.97 -28.49
CA ASN A 416 -26.12 0.93 -29.44
C ASN A 416 -24.77 0.65 -28.76
N LEU A 417 -24.68 0.73 -27.42
CA LEU A 417 -23.48 0.40 -26.66
C LEU A 417 -23.31 -1.12 -26.51
N GLY A 418 -22.13 -1.54 -26.11
CA GLY A 418 -21.79 -2.92 -25.90
C GLY A 418 -20.32 -3.10 -25.52
N TYR A 419 -19.86 -4.34 -25.46
CA TYR A 419 -18.44 -4.63 -25.29
C TYR A 419 -17.99 -5.73 -26.24
N ILE A 420 -16.70 -5.73 -26.54
CA ILE A 420 -16.05 -6.77 -27.34
C ILE A 420 -15.37 -7.78 -26.42
N THR A 421 -15.45 -9.05 -26.79
CA THR A 421 -14.63 -10.11 -26.21
C THR A 421 -13.42 -10.39 -27.10
N PHE A 422 -12.29 -10.68 -26.48
CA PHE A 422 -11.01 -10.82 -27.15
C PHE A 422 -10.35 -12.18 -26.85
N SER A 423 -9.60 -12.68 -27.81
CA SER A 423 -8.58 -13.72 -27.59
C SER A 423 -7.19 -13.11 -27.59
N TYR A 424 -6.24 -13.78 -26.95
CA TYR A 424 -4.82 -13.42 -26.97
C TYR A 424 -3.99 -14.63 -27.36
N ASP A 425 -3.17 -14.48 -28.40
CA ASP A 425 -2.20 -15.49 -28.82
C ASP A 425 -0.81 -15.10 -28.33
N SER A 426 -0.31 -15.82 -27.31
CA SER A 426 1.00 -15.58 -26.70
C SER A 426 2.18 -15.93 -27.62
N SER A 427 1.97 -16.71 -28.69
CA SER A 427 3.03 -17.03 -29.65
C SER A 427 3.28 -15.89 -30.64
N THR A 428 2.22 -15.17 -31.01
CA THR A 428 2.29 -14.02 -31.94
C THR A 428 2.24 -12.67 -31.23
N ASN A 429 1.83 -12.65 -29.96
CA ASN A 429 1.53 -11.46 -29.15
C ASN A 429 0.41 -10.61 -29.77
N LEU A 430 -0.57 -11.23 -30.42
CA LEU A 430 -1.69 -10.55 -31.04
C LEU A 430 -2.96 -10.69 -30.22
N ILE A 431 -3.73 -9.60 -30.11
CA ILE A 431 -5.07 -9.58 -29.52
C ILE A 431 -6.09 -9.50 -30.65
N GLN A 432 -7.05 -10.43 -30.67
CA GLN A 432 -8.06 -10.53 -31.73
C GLN A 432 -9.47 -10.39 -31.15
N ALA A 433 -10.29 -9.55 -31.77
CA ALA A 433 -11.70 -9.39 -31.44
C ALA A 433 -12.52 -10.61 -31.88
N GLN A 434 -13.38 -11.13 -31.00
CA GLN A 434 -14.09 -12.40 -31.20
C GLN A 434 -15.59 -12.19 -31.37
N ASN A 435 -16.27 -11.73 -30.33
CA ASN A 435 -17.69 -11.39 -30.39
C ASN A 435 -17.92 -9.99 -29.84
N ARG A 436 -19.03 -9.37 -30.23
CA ARG A 436 -19.54 -8.17 -29.58
C ARG A 436 -20.83 -8.52 -28.87
N TYR A 437 -20.93 -8.11 -27.62
CA TYR A 437 -22.15 -8.18 -26.83
C TYR A 437 -22.80 -6.80 -26.85
N ALA A 438 -23.97 -6.69 -27.48
CA ALA A 438 -24.75 -5.47 -27.50
C ALA A 438 -25.57 -5.36 -26.21
N TYR A 439 -25.66 -4.14 -25.69
CA TYR A 439 -26.55 -3.82 -24.58
C TYR A 439 -28.00 -3.96 -25.07
N SER A 440 -28.78 -4.82 -24.40
CA SER A 440 -30.22 -4.96 -24.66
C SER A 440 -31.02 -4.15 -23.65
N THR A 441 -32.09 -3.51 -24.12
CA THR A 441 -32.95 -2.64 -23.30
C THR A 441 -33.30 -3.31 -21.97
N PRO A 442 -32.95 -2.70 -20.82
CA PRO A 442 -33.10 -3.33 -19.52
C PRO A 442 -34.58 -3.55 -19.20
N SER A 443 -34.92 -4.71 -18.62
CA SER A 443 -36.24 -4.89 -18.01
C SER A 443 -36.32 -3.99 -16.77
N SER A 444 -37.32 -3.11 -16.72
CA SER A 444 -37.63 -2.35 -15.52
C SER A 444 -38.50 -3.19 -14.59
N THR A 445 -38.07 -3.35 -13.35
CA THR A 445 -38.92 -3.95 -12.31
C THR A 445 -39.22 -2.88 -11.28
N VAL A 446 -40.49 -2.52 -11.12
CA VAL A 446 -40.88 -1.61 -10.04
C VAL A 446 -40.88 -2.40 -8.73
N GLN A 447 -39.98 -2.06 -7.82
CA GLN A 447 -40.01 -2.52 -6.44
C GLN A 447 -40.75 -1.49 -5.59
N THR A 448 -41.91 -1.87 -5.05
CA THR A 448 -42.67 -1.03 -4.13
C THR A 448 -42.48 -1.52 -2.70
N SER A 449 -42.13 -0.60 -1.80
CA SER A 449 -42.30 -0.74 -0.36
C SER A 449 -43.45 0.15 0.10
N THR A 450 -43.91 -0.01 1.34
CA THR A 450 -44.96 0.84 1.93
C THR A 450 -44.61 2.34 2.00
N THR A 451 -43.34 2.71 1.79
CA THR A 451 -42.85 4.09 1.91
C THR A 451 -42.03 4.59 0.72
N LYS A 452 -41.57 3.71 -0.20
CA LYS A 452 -40.74 4.08 -1.37
C LYS A 452 -40.98 3.16 -2.56
N SER A 453 -41.02 3.71 -3.76
CA SER A 453 -41.07 2.98 -5.04
C SER A 453 -39.77 3.20 -5.80
N TYR A 454 -39.11 2.11 -6.20
CA TYR A 454 -37.86 2.13 -6.95
C TYR A 454 -38.02 1.37 -8.27
N THR A 455 -37.33 1.81 -9.31
CA THR A 455 -37.22 1.05 -10.55
C THR A 455 -35.84 0.38 -10.58
N GLY A 456 -35.83 -0.95 -10.51
CA GLY A 456 -34.63 -1.76 -10.71
C GLY A 456 -34.38 -2.00 -12.19
N TYR A 457 -33.10 -1.94 -12.59
CA TYR A 457 -32.61 -2.14 -13.94
C TYR A 457 -31.50 -3.19 -13.94
N THR A 458 -31.66 -4.23 -14.75
CA THR A 458 -30.60 -5.23 -14.93
C THR A 458 -29.91 -4.98 -16.26
N PRO A 459 -28.60 -4.65 -16.28
CA PRO A 459 -27.88 -4.55 -17.54
C PRO A 459 -27.82 -5.93 -18.18
N THR A 460 -28.41 -6.04 -19.37
CA THR A 460 -28.44 -7.30 -20.14
C THR A 460 -27.64 -7.15 -21.42
N HIS A 461 -26.92 -8.19 -21.76
CA HIS A 461 -26.01 -8.20 -22.88
C HIS A 461 -26.26 -9.46 -23.70
N ILE A 462 -26.56 -9.26 -24.98
CA ILE A 462 -26.78 -10.35 -25.94
C ILE A 462 -25.69 -10.30 -27.00
N ILE A 463 -25.25 -11.47 -27.45
CA ILE A 463 -24.31 -11.54 -28.58
C ILE A 463 -24.97 -10.85 -29.78
N ALA A 464 -24.31 -9.83 -30.31
CA ALA A 464 -24.80 -9.09 -31.45
C ALA A 464 -24.91 -10.02 -32.67
N THR A 465 -26.02 -9.93 -33.40
CA THR A 465 -26.27 -10.74 -34.59
C THR A 465 -25.31 -10.41 -35.74
N SER A 466 -24.72 -9.20 -35.72
CA SER A 466 -23.69 -8.76 -36.65
C SER A 466 -22.57 -8.04 -35.91
N PHE A 467 -21.33 -8.42 -36.22
CA PHE A 467 -20.13 -7.73 -35.78
C PHE A 467 -19.11 -7.75 -36.95
N PRO A 468 -19.11 -6.71 -37.81
CA PRO A 468 -18.27 -6.68 -39.02
C PRO A 468 -16.77 -6.78 -38.74
N ALA A 469 -16.31 -6.31 -37.58
CA ALA A 469 -14.92 -6.40 -37.14
C ALA A 469 -14.59 -7.70 -36.36
N LYS A 470 -15.46 -8.73 -36.47
CA LYS A 470 -15.16 -10.06 -35.94
C LYS A 470 -13.88 -10.62 -36.57
N ASN A 471 -13.01 -11.20 -35.73
CA ASN A 471 -11.69 -11.72 -36.07
C ASN A 471 -10.66 -10.65 -36.49
N TYR A 472 -10.96 -9.36 -36.31
CA TYR A 472 -9.99 -8.29 -36.54
C TYR A 472 -9.03 -8.22 -35.35
N TYR A 473 -7.85 -7.65 -35.56
CA TYR A 473 -6.78 -7.54 -34.58
C TYR A 473 -6.66 -6.11 -34.07
N ILE A 474 -6.19 -5.95 -32.83
CA ILE A 474 -5.87 -4.62 -32.30
C ILE A 474 -4.61 -4.08 -33.00
N SER A 475 -4.67 -2.84 -33.45
CA SER A 475 -3.53 -2.06 -33.94
C SER A 475 -3.40 -0.76 -33.13
N LEU A 476 -2.15 -0.33 -32.91
CA LEU A 476 -1.81 0.94 -32.30
C LEU A 476 -1.07 1.78 -33.34
N ASN A 477 -1.65 2.91 -33.74
CA ASN A 477 -1.02 3.86 -34.63
C ASN A 477 -1.16 5.28 -34.07
N SER A 478 -0.03 5.96 -33.87
CA SER A 478 0.00 7.36 -33.38
C SER A 478 -0.82 7.58 -32.10
N GLY A 479 -0.76 6.63 -31.16
CA GLY A 479 -1.47 6.68 -29.88
C GLY A 479 -2.96 6.28 -29.93
N VAL A 480 -3.46 5.90 -31.11
CA VAL A 480 -4.85 5.49 -31.32
C VAL A 480 -4.93 3.97 -31.48
N TYR A 481 -5.79 3.35 -30.67
CA TYR A 481 -6.11 1.94 -30.77
C TYR A 481 -7.30 1.72 -31.72
N SER A 482 -7.18 0.78 -32.65
CA SER A 482 -8.27 0.42 -33.58
C SER A 482 -8.25 -1.06 -33.97
N LEU A 483 -9.31 -1.52 -34.61
CA LEU A 483 -9.38 -2.88 -35.18
C LEU A 483 -9.02 -2.91 -36.65
N VAL A 484 -8.11 -3.82 -37.03
CA VAL A 484 -7.65 -4.05 -38.41
C VAL A 484 -7.85 -5.49 -38.84
N GLN A 485 -8.19 -5.71 -40.11
CA GLN A 485 -8.58 -7.03 -40.61
C GLN A 485 -7.41 -8.03 -40.69
N SER A 486 -6.23 -7.56 -41.11
CA SER A 486 -5.05 -8.43 -41.32
C SER A 486 -4.15 -8.47 -40.10
N SER A 487 -3.67 -9.66 -39.74
CA SER A 487 -2.65 -9.83 -38.69
C SER A 487 -1.32 -9.13 -39.04
N SER A 488 -1.03 -8.90 -40.33
CA SER A 488 0.16 -8.16 -40.75
C SER A 488 0.08 -6.65 -40.48
N ALA A 489 -1.12 -6.10 -40.30
CA ALA A 489 -1.35 -4.69 -39.95
C ALA A 489 -1.55 -4.49 -38.44
N ALA A 490 -1.58 -5.59 -37.67
CA ALA A 490 -1.79 -5.58 -36.24
C ALA A 490 -0.53 -5.15 -35.47
N SER A 491 -0.73 -4.63 -34.27
CA SER A 491 0.36 -4.36 -33.34
C SER A 491 0.55 -5.53 -32.38
N LYS A 492 1.80 -5.75 -31.95
CA LYS A 492 2.11 -6.76 -30.93
C LYS A 492 1.90 -6.15 -29.55
N PHE A 493 1.25 -6.92 -28.67
CA PHE A 493 0.99 -6.52 -27.30
C PHE A 493 1.51 -7.57 -26.31
N TYR A 494 2.21 -7.08 -25.29
CA TYR A 494 2.84 -7.87 -24.26
C TYR A 494 2.14 -7.59 -22.93
N LEU A 495 1.88 -8.65 -22.19
CA LEU A 495 1.17 -8.58 -20.92
C LEU A 495 2.19 -8.52 -19.76
N TYR A 496 1.97 -7.58 -18.84
CA TYR A 496 2.78 -7.44 -17.63
C TYR A 496 1.90 -7.53 -16.37
N THR A 497 2.40 -8.23 -15.37
CA THR A 497 1.80 -8.25 -14.04
C THR A 497 1.95 -6.88 -13.38
N PRO A 498 0.89 -6.31 -12.80
CA PRO A 498 0.98 -5.06 -12.07
C PRO A 498 1.89 -5.20 -10.85
N PRO A 499 2.77 -4.23 -10.55
CA PRO A 499 3.60 -4.26 -9.34
C PRO A 499 2.81 -4.18 -8.04
N ILE A 500 1.59 -3.63 -8.11
CA ILE A 500 0.65 -3.57 -7.00
C ILE A 500 -0.41 -4.62 -7.23
N ASP A 501 -0.53 -5.53 -6.27
CA ASP A 501 -1.57 -6.55 -6.29
C ASP A 501 -2.90 -5.94 -5.80
N PHE A 502 -3.87 -5.90 -6.71
CA PHE A 502 -5.27 -5.54 -6.41
C PHE A 502 -6.18 -6.77 -6.45
N GLY A 503 -5.59 -7.97 -6.53
CA GLY A 503 -6.29 -9.21 -6.24
C GLY A 503 -6.70 -9.27 -4.78
N ILE A 504 -7.59 -10.20 -4.47
CA ILE A 504 -8.17 -10.31 -3.13
C ILE A 504 -7.12 -10.73 -2.11
N PRO A 505 -6.82 -9.89 -1.10
CA PRO A 505 -5.92 -10.26 -0.02
C PRO A 505 -6.47 -11.46 0.73
N THR A 506 -5.62 -12.46 0.98
CA THR A 506 -6.03 -13.67 1.71
C THR A 506 -6.49 -13.36 3.13
N ASN A 507 -6.10 -12.24 3.74
CA ASN A 507 -6.58 -11.86 5.08
C ASN A 507 -8.03 -11.32 5.07
N PHE A 508 -8.53 -10.77 3.95
CA PHE A 508 -9.94 -10.39 3.86
C PHE A 508 -10.83 -11.56 3.49
N ASN A 509 -10.34 -12.51 2.69
CA ASN A 509 -11.07 -13.73 2.37
C ASN A 509 -10.12 -14.95 2.47
N PRO A 510 -9.92 -15.50 3.69
CA PRO A 510 -8.90 -16.51 3.97
C PRO A 510 -9.21 -17.91 3.46
N ARG A 511 -10.44 -18.14 3.02
CA ARG A 511 -10.85 -19.44 2.48
C ARG A 511 -10.76 -19.43 0.97
N PRO A 512 -10.32 -20.54 0.35
CA PRO A 512 -10.35 -20.70 -1.10
C PRO A 512 -11.79 -20.93 -1.56
N ILE A 513 -12.58 -19.85 -1.60
CA ILE A 513 -13.99 -19.87 -2.00
C ILE A 513 -14.06 -19.76 -3.52
N THR A 514 -14.74 -20.72 -4.15
CA THR A 514 -14.99 -20.68 -5.59
C THR A 514 -15.85 -19.47 -5.94
N TYR A 515 -15.46 -18.75 -6.99
CA TYR A 515 -16.21 -17.62 -7.51
C TYR A 515 -17.61 -18.08 -7.98
N THR A 516 -18.67 -17.39 -7.53
CA THR A 516 -20.04 -17.70 -7.94
C THR A 516 -20.34 -17.25 -9.37
N SER A 517 -20.97 -18.11 -10.17
CA SER A 517 -21.47 -17.78 -11.50
C SER A 517 -22.87 -17.15 -11.49
N ALA A 518 -23.48 -16.93 -10.32
CA ALA A 518 -24.81 -16.34 -10.21
C ALA A 518 -24.88 -14.97 -10.91
N ALA A 519 -26.04 -14.57 -11.44
CA ALA A 519 -26.18 -13.27 -12.09
C ALA A 519 -26.01 -12.11 -11.10
N ALA A 520 -25.75 -10.90 -11.60
CA ALA A 520 -25.70 -9.71 -10.74
C ALA A 520 -27.12 -9.28 -10.35
N VAL A 521 -27.30 -8.76 -9.13
CA VAL A 521 -28.53 -8.07 -8.71
C VAL A 521 -28.78 -6.87 -9.63
N PRO A 522 -30.04 -6.56 -9.99
CA PRO A 522 -30.36 -5.34 -10.73
C PRO A 522 -29.78 -4.10 -10.04
N GLY A 523 -29.19 -3.19 -10.81
CA GLY A 523 -28.90 -1.84 -10.34
C GLY A 523 -30.20 -1.12 -9.98
N LEU A 524 -30.19 -0.32 -8.93
CA LEU A 524 -31.33 0.50 -8.54
C LEU A 524 -31.09 1.90 -9.07
N TYR A 525 -31.99 2.40 -9.92
CA TYR A 525 -31.90 3.80 -10.33
C TYR A 525 -32.13 4.69 -9.11
N ALA A 526 -31.12 5.48 -8.78
CA ALA A 526 -31.13 6.34 -7.61
C ALA A 526 -32.07 7.53 -7.85
N LEU A 527 -33.11 7.66 -7.01
CA LEU A 527 -34.09 8.75 -7.05
C LEU A 527 -33.49 10.14 -6.75
N SER A 528 -32.26 10.23 -6.21
CA SER A 528 -31.63 11.49 -5.81
C SER A 528 -30.45 11.81 -6.73
N ILE A 529 -30.70 12.56 -7.79
CA ILE A 529 -29.63 13.15 -8.60
C ILE A 529 -28.89 14.13 -7.70
N PRO A 530 -27.53 14.11 -7.62
CA PRO A 530 -26.79 15.04 -6.76
C PRO A 530 -27.15 16.51 -6.99
N SER A 531 -27.50 16.89 -8.23
CA SER A 531 -27.99 18.23 -8.56
C SER A 531 -29.26 18.66 -7.81
N VAL A 532 -30.12 17.73 -7.40
CA VAL A 532 -31.33 18.00 -6.62
C VAL A 532 -31.00 18.07 -5.13
N PHE A 533 -30.28 17.08 -4.62
CA PHE A 533 -29.97 16.96 -3.20
C PHE A 533 -28.99 18.06 -2.72
N GLU A 534 -28.08 18.48 -3.58
CA GLU A 534 -27.09 19.53 -3.25
C GLU A 534 -27.58 20.97 -3.58
N SER A 535 -28.80 21.11 -4.12
CA SER A 535 -29.34 22.41 -4.53
C SER A 535 -29.97 23.18 -3.36
N THR A 536 -29.64 24.46 -3.24
CA THR A 536 -30.30 25.37 -2.29
C THR A 536 -31.74 25.75 -2.68
N SER A 537 -32.21 25.38 -3.88
CA SER A 537 -33.57 25.64 -4.35
C SER A 537 -34.49 24.43 -4.28
N SER A 538 -33.95 23.24 -4.01
CA SER A 538 -34.72 22.01 -3.95
C SER A 538 -35.38 21.82 -2.58
N THR A 539 -36.62 21.36 -2.57
CA THR A 539 -37.31 20.94 -1.34
C THR A 539 -36.76 19.65 -0.75
N GLU A 540 -36.01 18.88 -1.55
CA GLU A 540 -35.40 17.60 -1.14
C GLU A 540 -33.96 17.74 -0.62
N SER A 541 -33.41 18.96 -0.62
CA SER A 541 -32.03 19.23 -0.19
C SER A 541 -31.91 19.44 1.32
N PRO A 542 -30.78 19.06 1.95
CA PRO A 542 -30.45 19.46 3.31
C PRO A 542 -30.55 20.95 3.60
N TYR A 543 -30.35 21.79 2.61
CA TYR A 543 -30.57 23.22 2.77
C TYR A 543 -32.01 23.59 3.18
N SER A 544 -33.02 22.91 2.63
CA SER A 544 -34.44 23.23 2.85
C SER A 544 -34.93 22.79 4.23
N PHE A 545 -34.48 21.63 4.70
CA PHE A 545 -34.96 21.03 5.93
C PHE A 545 -34.15 21.40 7.17
N VAL A 546 -32.91 21.90 7.04
CA VAL A 546 -32.11 22.41 8.18
C VAL A 546 -32.67 23.76 8.65
N SER A 547 -32.85 23.93 9.96
CA SER A 547 -33.32 25.18 10.59
C SER A 547 -32.43 26.38 10.24
N SER A 548 -33.03 27.57 10.17
CA SER A 548 -32.30 28.83 9.87
C SER A 548 -31.14 29.11 10.84
N ILE A 549 -31.20 28.56 12.06
CA ILE A 549 -30.13 28.65 13.07
C ILE A 549 -28.83 28.02 12.57
N TYR A 550 -28.90 26.85 11.91
CA TYR A 550 -27.73 26.09 11.48
C TYR A 550 -27.43 26.24 9.98
N ARG A 551 -28.37 26.82 9.22
CA ARG A 551 -28.37 26.81 7.74
C ARG A 551 -27.14 27.44 7.11
N ALA A 552 -26.48 28.37 7.78
CA ALA A 552 -25.22 28.98 7.31
C ALA A 552 -24.09 27.95 7.07
N GLN A 553 -24.16 26.78 7.73
CA GLN A 553 -23.18 25.69 7.57
C GLN A 553 -23.43 24.81 6.33
N VAL A 554 -24.60 24.93 5.68
CA VAL A 554 -25.03 24.08 4.55
C VAL A 554 -25.44 24.89 3.31
N THR A 555 -24.97 26.13 3.18
CA THR A 555 -25.23 27.00 2.02
C THR A 555 -24.52 26.57 0.74
N SER A 556 -23.57 25.63 0.84
CA SER A 556 -22.84 25.04 -0.28
C SER A 556 -22.45 23.61 0.08
N SER A 557 -22.47 22.71 -0.90
CA SER A 557 -21.97 21.34 -0.71
C SER A 557 -20.44 21.28 -0.74
N GLY A 558 -19.88 20.28 -0.07
CA GLY A 558 -18.45 20.01 -0.03
C GLY A 558 -17.64 21.03 0.77
N ASN A 559 -16.32 21.00 0.56
CA ASN A 559 -15.40 21.89 1.26
C ASN A 559 -15.54 23.34 0.75
N ASN A 560 -15.99 24.24 1.62
CA ASN A 560 -16.25 25.63 1.30
C ASN A 560 -15.82 26.56 2.45
N ALA A 561 -15.15 27.66 2.12
CA ALA A 561 -14.61 28.59 3.11
C ALA A 561 -15.69 29.24 3.99
N SER A 562 -16.83 29.62 3.40
CA SER A 562 -17.94 30.27 4.13
C SER A 562 -18.62 29.29 5.07
N THR A 563 -18.92 28.06 4.61
CA THR A 563 -19.53 27.04 5.48
C THR A 563 -18.58 26.60 6.59
N LYS A 564 -17.26 26.59 6.33
CA LYS A 564 -16.23 26.34 7.34
C LYS A 564 -16.20 27.42 8.43
N ILE A 565 -16.28 28.69 8.09
CA ILE A 565 -16.39 29.79 9.06
C ILE A 565 -17.68 29.66 9.90
N ALA A 566 -18.80 29.35 9.27
CA ALA A 566 -20.07 29.14 9.97
C ALA A 566 -19.99 27.95 10.94
N ALA A 567 -19.35 26.84 10.53
CA ALA A 567 -19.16 25.67 11.37
C ALA A 567 -18.24 25.96 12.56
N ALA A 568 -17.14 26.69 12.35
CA ALA A 568 -16.24 27.12 13.43
C ALA A 568 -16.93 28.03 14.44
N THR A 569 -17.81 28.92 13.96
CA THR A 569 -18.65 29.78 14.82
C THR A 569 -19.59 28.92 15.68
N MET A 570 -20.22 27.91 15.08
CA MET A 570 -21.10 26.99 15.80
C MET A 570 -20.33 26.17 16.84
N LEU A 571 -19.17 25.61 16.50
CA LEU A 571 -18.31 24.89 17.44
C LEU A 571 -17.89 25.75 18.62
N SER A 572 -17.54 27.02 18.37
CA SER A 572 -17.21 27.98 19.44
C SER A 572 -18.40 28.21 20.38
N SER A 573 -19.61 28.32 19.82
CA SER A 573 -20.84 28.45 20.63
C SER A 573 -21.14 27.19 21.45
N ILE A 574 -20.85 25.99 20.91
CA ILE A 574 -21.00 24.71 21.61
C ILE A 574 -20.01 24.64 22.78
N ALA A 575 -18.75 25.02 22.57
CA ALA A 575 -17.73 25.03 23.61
C ALA A 575 -18.07 26.02 24.75
N ALA A 576 -18.62 27.20 24.40
CA ALA A 576 -19.10 28.16 25.38
C ALA A 576 -20.31 27.62 26.17
N ALA A 577 -21.25 26.94 25.50
CA ALA A 577 -22.40 26.30 26.15
C ALA A 577 -21.97 25.16 27.10
N ALA A 578 -21.00 24.34 26.69
CA ALA A 578 -20.39 23.28 27.50
C ALA A 578 -19.83 23.85 28.82
N THR A 579 -19.04 24.91 28.71
CA THR A 579 -18.45 25.61 29.86
C THR A 579 -19.53 26.19 30.78
N THR A 580 -20.50 26.92 30.21
CA THR A 580 -21.55 27.62 30.98
C THR A 580 -22.50 26.65 31.68
N ASN A 581 -22.78 25.50 31.07
CA ASN A 581 -23.76 24.52 31.58
C ASN A 581 -23.09 23.29 32.20
N SER A 582 -21.78 23.36 32.48
CA SER A 582 -21.02 22.33 33.21
C SER A 582 -21.16 20.92 32.63
N TYR A 583 -21.10 20.79 31.30
CA TYR A 583 -20.93 19.49 30.63
C TYR A 583 -19.65 19.49 29.79
N SER A 584 -19.08 18.32 29.57
CA SER A 584 -17.90 18.14 28.73
C SER A 584 -18.29 17.69 27.32
N LEU A 585 -17.52 18.15 26.33
CA LEU A 585 -17.43 17.46 25.04
C LEU A 585 -16.52 16.26 25.20
N ARG A 586 -16.77 15.21 24.42
CA ARG A 586 -15.92 14.00 24.45
C ARG A 586 -14.54 14.26 23.87
N TYR A 587 -14.48 15.07 22.81
CA TYR A 587 -13.24 15.51 22.19
C TYR A 587 -13.21 17.04 22.07
N SER A 588 -12.02 17.56 21.78
CA SER A 588 -11.87 18.98 21.50
C SER A 588 -12.56 19.36 20.18
N THR A 589 -12.89 20.65 20.02
CA THR A 589 -13.54 21.16 18.80
C THR A 589 -12.67 20.99 17.56
N GLU A 590 -11.34 20.90 17.71
CA GLU A 590 -10.37 20.70 16.64
C GLU A 590 -10.50 19.31 16.00
N ILE A 591 -10.77 18.26 16.79
CA ILE A 591 -11.01 16.90 16.29
C ILE A 591 -12.26 16.90 15.40
N TYR A 592 -13.36 17.48 15.86
CA TYR A 592 -14.60 17.57 15.09
C TYR A 592 -14.44 18.43 13.84
N SER A 593 -13.72 19.55 13.92
CA SER A 593 -13.46 20.42 12.76
C SER A 593 -12.59 19.72 11.72
N SER A 594 -11.58 18.96 12.15
CA SER A 594 -10.68 18.25 11.24
C SER A 594 -11.36 17.07 10.56
N PHE A 595 -12.19 16.32 11.30
CA PHE A 595 -12.99 15.24 10.73
C PHE A 595 -14.02 15.75 9.73
N ARG A 596 -14.67 16.90 10.03
CA ARG A 596 -15.54 17.61 9.07
C ARG A 596 -14.80 17.93 7.77
N ASP A 597 -13.60 18.50 7.87
CA ASP A 597 -12.84 18.90 6.68
C ASP A 597 -12.41 17.67 5.84
N ALA A 598 -12.07 16.56 6.50
CA ALA A 598 -11.75 15.30 5.83
C ALA A 598 -12.96 14.76 5.05
N LEU A 599 -14.12 14.65 5.70
CA LEU A 599 -15.37 14.18 5.09
C LEU A 599 -15.72 15.01 3.83
N LEU A 600 -15.70 16.34 3.94
CA LEU A 600 -16.09 17.26 2.88
C LEU A 600 -15.07 17.38 1.72
N SER A 601 -13.90 16.75 1.82
CA SER A 601 -12.84 16.83 0.82
C SER A 601 -12.87 15.69 -0.21
N ASN A 602 -13.78 14.72 -0.06
CA ASN A 602 -13.88 13.56 -0.94
C ASN A 602 -14.84 13.79 -2.11
N THR A 603 -14.34 13.59 -3.33
CA THR A 603 -15.14 13.56 -4.57
C THR A 603 -15.05 12.21 -5.26
N GLN A 604 -16.10 11.83 -5.97
CA GLN A 604 -16.16 10.61 -6.75
C GLN A 604 -15.17 10.68 -7.93
N ILE A 605 -14.11 9.87 -7.91
CA ILE A 605 -13.10 9.85 -8.98
C ILE A 605 -13.31 8.68 -9.94
N SER A 606 -13.82 7.56 -9.43
CA SER A 606 -14.11 6.33 -10.19
C SER A 606 -15.55 6.28 -10.68
N ASP A 607 -15.76 5.72 -11.88
CA ASP A 607 -17.09 5.36 -12.41
C ASP A 607 -17.34 3.87 -12.16
N SER A 608 -17.50 3.55 -10.88
CA SER A 608 -17.74 2.19 -10.38
C SER A 608 -19.12 2.03 -9.75
N LEU A 609 -19.87 3.12 -9.62
CA LEU A 609 -21.26 3.11 -9.16
C LEU A 609 -22.19 3.00 -10.36
N PHE A 610 -23.28 2.26 -10.20
CA PHE A 610 -24.34 2.21 -11.20
C PHE A 610 -24.94 3.62 -11.37
N ASP A 611 -24.90 4.16 -12.59
CA ASP A 611 -25.22 5.57 -12.92
C ASP A 611 -24.40 6.62 -12.14
N GLY A 612 -23.23 6.24 -11.63
CA GLY A 612 -22.31 7.17 -10.98
C GLY A 612 -21.75 8.19 -11.97
N ILE A 613 -21.67 9.45 -11.54
CA ILE A 613 -20.98 10.52 -12.29
C ILE A 613 -19.77 10.94 -11.47
N THR A 614 -18.60 11.04 -12.13
CA THR A 614 -17.39 11.53 -11.49
C THR A 614 -17.50 13.03 -11.17
N GLY A 615 -16.84 13.48 -10.11
CA GLY A 615 -16.77 14.89 -9.71
C GLY A 615 -17.79 15.32 -8.66
N HIS A 616 -18.82 14.52 -8.35
CA HIS A 616 -19.73 14.81 -7.22
C HIS A 616 -19.09 14.50 -5.87
N TRP A 617 -19.58 15.14 -4.80
CA TRP A 617 -19.07 14.93 -3.45
C TRP A 617 -19.53 13.58 -2.89
N SER A 618 -18.65 12.86 -2.18
CA SER A 618 -19.08 11.67 -1.41
C SER A 618 -19.84 12.06 -0.15
N VAL A 619 -19.49 13.22 0.43
CA VAL A 619 -20.17 13.83 1.58
C VAL A 619 -20.49 15.28 1.23
N PRO A 620 -21.73 15.59 0.82
CA PRO A 620 -22.09 16.96 0.47
C PRO A 620 -22.20 17.89 1.68
N TYR A 621 -22.62 17.40 2.86
CA TYR A 621 -22.85 18.29 4.01
C TYR A 621 -22.39 17.69 5.34
N VAL A 622 -21.70 18.53 6.12
CA VAL A 622 -21.37 18.28 7.53
C VAL A 622 -21.53 19.58 8.31
N TYR A 623 -22.36 19.54 9.35
CA TYR A 623 -22.65 20.71 10.19
C TYR A 623 -22.85 20.30 11.65
N PHE A 624 -22.81 21.28 12.54
CA PHE A 624 -22.96 21.07 13.98
C PHE A 624 -24.28 21.66 14.48
N THR A 625 -24.95 20.96 15.40
CA THR A 625 -26.16 21.44 16.07
C THR A 625 -25.93 21.51 17.58
N ASN A 626 -26.78 22.25 18.30
CA ASN A 626 -26.72 22.36 19.76
C ASN A 626 -28.12 22.47 20.35
N GLU A 627 -28.97 21.52 19.99
CA GLU A 627 -30.36 21.48 20.43
C GLU A 627 -30.47 21.14 21.92
N LYS A 628 -31.60 21.54 22.51
CA LYS A 628 -31.93 21.23 23.90
C LYS A 628 -33.01 20.17 23.99
N ASP A 629 -32.94 19.34 25.02
CA ASP A 629 -34.08 18.51 25.40
C ASP A 629 -35.16 19.32 26.12
N THR A 630 -36.24 18.65 26.54
CA THR A 630 -37.34 19.27 27.29
C THR A 630 -36.95 19.74 28.69
N SER A 631 -35.80 19.30 29.22
CA SER A 631 -35.25 19.77 30.49
C SER A 631 -34.37 21.01 30.34
N GLY A 632 -34.10 21.44 29.10
CA GLY A 632 -33.20 22.54 28.79
C GLY A 632 -31.73 22.14 28.68
N SER A 633 -31.42 20.84 28.75
CA SER A 633 -30.07 20.30 28.64
C SER A 633 -29.60 20.31 27.19
N TYR A 634 -28.37 20.76 26.95
CA TYR A 634 -27.77 20.79 25.61
C TYR A 634 -27.29 19.40 25.15
N HIS A 635 -27.52 19.11 23.87
CA HIS A 635 -27.14 17.86 23.19
C HIS A 635 -26.50 18.16 21.83
N PRO A 636 -25.23 18.61 21.80
CA PRO A 636 -24.53 18.92 20.56
C PRO A 636 -24.27 17.67 19.71
N MET A 637 -24.51 17.81 18.41
CA MET A 637 -24.34 16.74 17.42
C MET A 637 -23.52 17.23 16.23
N MET A 638 -22.67 16.37 15.68
CA MET A 638 -22.11 16.51 14.33
C MET A 638 -23.00 15.74 13.36
N VAL A 639 -23.68 16.46 12.47
CA VAL A 639 -24.62 15.91 11.51
C VAL A 639 -23.94 15.76 10.15
N ILE A 640 -24.07 14.58 9.55
CA ILE A 640 -23.39 14.20 8.32
C ILE A 640 -24.43 13.70 7.31
N TYR A 641 -24.45 14.29 6.13
CA TYR A 641 -25.17 13.78 4.97
C TYR A 641 -24.16 13.22 3.98
N THR A 642 -24.28 11.93 3.66
CA THR A 642 -23.35 11.24 2.77
C THR A 642 -24.10 10.37 1.77
N TYR A 643 -23.48 10.17 0.61
CA TYR A 643 -23.95 9.19 -0.37
C TYR A 643 -23.45 7.76 -0.11
N THR A 644 -22.64 7.55 0.95
CA THR A 644 -22.01 6.25 1.27
C THR A 644 -21.19 5.67 0.11
N ASN A 645 -20.61 6.53 -0.73
CA ASN A 645 -19.95 6.14 -1.97
C ASN A 645 -18.43 6.14 -1.86
N LEU A 646 -17.79 5.09 -2.38
CA LEU A 646 -16.33 5.00 -2.44
C LEU A 646 -15.82 5.91 -3.55
N PRO A 647 -14.92 6.87 -3.26
CA PRO A 647 -14.41 7.78 -4.30
C PRO A 647 -13.47 7.06 -5.30
N TYR A 648 -13.05 5.84 -4.99
CA TYR A 648 -12.14 4.97 -5.74
C TYR A 648 -12.85 3.69 -6.23
N PRO A 649 -12.20 2.87 -7.09
CA PRO A 649 -12.79 1.62 -7.58
C PRO A 649 -13.22 0.67 -6.44
N ASN A 650 -14.46 0.20 -6.49
CA ASN A 650 -15.03 -0.64 -5.42
C ASN A 650 -14.52 -2.09 -5.42
N ASN A 651 -13.96 -2.57 -6.53
CA ASN A 651 -13.44 -3.94 -6.70
C ASN A 651 -14.45 -5.06 -6.40
N LEU A 652 -15.76 -4.78 -6.56
CA LEU A 652 -16.82 -5.76 -6.28
C LEU A 652 -16.84 -6.94 -7.27
N LEU A 653 -16.30 -6.74 -8.48
CA LEU A 653 -16.22 -7.79 -9.50
C LEU A 653 -15.30 -8.95 -9.12
N ASP A 654 -14.40 -8.75 -8.15
CA ASP A 654 -13.44 -9.78 -7.71
C ASP A 654 -14.01 -10.67 -6.62
N VAL A 655 -15.06 -10.21 -5.92
CA VAL A 655 -15.59 -10.87 -4.71
C VAL A 655 -16.10 -12.28 -5.07
N PRO A 656 -15.53 -13.36 -4.48
CA PRO A 656 -15.87 -14.73 -4.88
C PRO A 656 -17.29 -15.12 -4.51
N SER A 657 -17.77 -14.67 -3.36
CA SER A 657 -19.11 -14.99 -2.87
C SER A 657 -19.78 -13.74 -2.30
N PRO A 658 -20.09 -12.72 -3.13
CA PRO A 658 -20.72 -11.50 -2.64
C PRO A 658 -22.12 -11.79 -2.07
N PRO A 659 -22.68 -10.89 -1.25
CA PRO A 659 -24.01 -11.07 -0.69
C PRO A 659 -25.09 -11.33 -1.75
N GLY A 660 -25.92 -12.33 -1.51
CA GLY A 660 -27.09 -12.66 -2.33
C GLY A 660 -28.29 -11.78 -2.02
N GLN A 661 -29.20 -11.60 -2.98
CA GLN A 661 -30.48 -10.92 -2.77
C GLN A 661 -31.49 -11.84 -2.10
N ALA A 662 -31.78 -11.65 -0.81
CA ALA A 662 -32.79 -12.43 -0.10
C ALA A 662 -34.16 -12.39 -0.81
N THR A 663 -34.78 -13.56 -0.95
CA THR A 663 -36.14 -13.75 -1.47
C THR A 663 -36.90 -14.61 -0.46
N THR A 664 -38.21 -14.39 -0.35
CA THR A 664 -39.07 -15.12 0.61
C THR A 664 -39.21 -16.62 0.30
N THR A 665 -38.66 -17.09 -0.81
CA THR A 665 -38.81 -18.45 -1.33
C THR A 665 -37.51 -19.25 -1.45
N ALA A 666 -36.34 -18.64 -1.22
CA ALA A 666 -35.06 -19.34 -1.39
C ALA A 666 -34.68 -20.13 -0.14
N THR A 667 -34.35 -21.41 -0.35
CA THR A 667 -33.82 -22.31 0.66
C THR A 667 -32.29 -22.22 0.78
N ASN A 668 -31.60 -21.55 -0.16
CA ASN A 668 -30.16 -21.31 -0.15
C ASN A 668 -29.82 -19.95 -0.77
N LEU A 669 -29.21 -19.04 -0.01
CA LEU A 669 -28.85 -17.68 -0.45
C LEU A 669 -27.78 -17.67 -1.58
N LYS A 670 -27.10 -18.80 -1.82
CA LYS A 670 -26.02 -18.91 -2.81
C LYS A 670 -26.50 -19.09 -4.26
N ASP A 671 -27.78 -19.44 -4.46
CA ASP A 671 -28.37 -19.65 -5.79
C ASP A 671 -29.08 -18.39 -6.33
N GLN A 672 -29.03 -17.29 -5.57
CA GLN A 672 -29.66 -16.01 -5.90
C GLN A 672 -28.70 -15.09 -6.66
N ASN A 673 -29.26 -14.07 -7.31
CA ASN A 673 -28.47 -12.97 -7.85
C ASN A 673 -27.64 -12.33 -6.73
N VAL A 674 -26.39 -11.97 -7.05
CA VAL A 674 -25.42 -11.44 -6.07
C VAL A 674 -25.00 -10.00 -6.39
N THR A 675 -24.63 -9.24 -5.36
CA THR A 675 -24.29 -7.83 -5.49
C THR A 675 -22.91 -7.65 -6.11
N ARG A 676 -22.85 -7.19 -7.36
CA ARG A 676 -21.59 -6.90 -8.09
C ARG A 676 -21.46 -5.45 -8.54
N TYR A 677 -22.50 -4.67 -8.33
CA TYR A 677 -22.55 -3.24 -8.58
C TYR A 677 -22.98 -2.54 -7.30
N ALA A 678 -22.39 -1.40 -7.05
CA ALA A 678 -22.80 -0.50 -5.99
C ALA A 678 -23.77 0.53 -6.56
N ASN A 679 -24.85 0.81 -5.85
CA ASN A 679 -25.74 1.92 -6.15
C ASN A 679 -25.43 3.07 -5.19
N MET A 680 -25.77 4.30 -5.59
CA MET A 680 -25.64 5.44 -4.69
C MET A 680 -26.64 5.35 -3.54
N GLY A 681 -26.13 5.32 -2.31
CA GLY A 681 -26.94 5.44 -1.10
C GLY A 681 -27.18 6.90 -0.73
N VAL A 682 -28.14 7.19 0.14
CA VAL A 682 -28.20 8.45 0.89
C VAL A 682 -28.39 8.10 2.34
N LEU A 683 -27.48 8.58 3.18
CA LEU A 683 -27.47 8.34 4.60
C LEU A 683 -27.31 9.67 5.35
N ALA A 684 -28.09 9.83 6.40
CA ALA A 684 -28.01 10.96 7.30
C ALA A 684 -27.71 10.43 8.71
N LEU A 685 -26.62 10.94 9.30
CA LEU A 685 -26.11 10.49 10.59
C LEU A 685 -25.93 11.67 11.53
N ALA A 686 -26.00 11.39 12.81
CA ALA A 686 -25.63 12.34 13.84
C ALA A 686 -24.74 11.67 14.87
N ILE A 687 -23.57 12.26 15.08
CA ILE A 687 -22.56 11.80 16.01
C ILE A 687 -22.62 12.68 17.26
N PRO A 688 -22.91 12.12 18.45
CA PRO A 688 -22.97 12.89 19.68
C PRO A 688 -21.60 13.45 20.04
N MET A 689 -21.55 14.75 20.36
CA MET A 689 -20.31 15.42 20.74
C MET A 689 -20.14 15.55 22.26
N LYS A 690 -21.25 15.57 22.99
CA LYS A 690 -21.24 15.58 24.46
C LYS A 690 -20.75 14.24 25.00
N ASP A 691 -19.96 14.28 26.06
CA ASP A 691 -19.55 13.07 26.75
C ASP A 691 -20.67 12.55 27.66
N TYR A 692 -21.36 11.49 27.24
CA TYR A 692 -22.40 10.81 28.04
C TYR A 692 -21.82 9.70 28.95
N GLY A 693 -20.49 9.60 29.02
CA GLY A 693 -19.79 8.54 29.71
C GLY A 693 -19.66 7.24 28.89
N LEU A 694 -19.03 6.26 29.52
CA LEU A 694 -18.74 4.94 28.97
C LEU A 694 -19.46 3.87 29.79
N VAL A 695 -19.86 2.78 29.14
CA VAL A 695 -20.36 1.58 29.80
C VAL A 695 -19.21 0.62 30.11
N SER A 696 -19.39 -0.25 31.11
CA SER A 696 -18.43 -1.29 31.46
C SER A 696 -18.83 -2.69 31.01
N ASP A 697 -20.09 -2.87 30.61
CA ASP A 697 -20.65 -4.15 30.16
C ASP A 697 -21.40 -3.95 28.84
N VAL A 698 -21.17 -4.86 27.89
CA VAL A 698 -21.75 -4.80 26.53
C VAL A 698 -23.27 -4.72 26.56
N SER A 699 -23.92 -5.37 27.53
CA SER A 699 -25.39 -5.42 27.65
C SER A 699 -26.01 -4.19 28.32
N THR A 700 -25.19 -3.26 28.82
CA THR A 700 -25.70 -2.02 29.44
C THR A 700 -26.44 -1.16 28.40
N ASN A 701 -25.86 -1.04 27.21
CA ASN A 701 -26.48 -0.31 26.10
C ASN A 701 -27.66 -1.13 25.55
N SER A 702 -28.82 -0.50 25.41
CA SER A 702 -30.05 -1.17 24.95
C SER A 702 -30.43 -0.70 23.54
N TYR A 703 -31.01 -1.61 22.76
CA TYR A 703 -31.45 -1.37 21.39
C TYR A 703 -32.94 -1.74 21.24
N THR A 704 -33.69 -0.97 20.45
CA THR A 704 -35.05 -1.32 20.02
C THR A 704 -35.03 -2.50 19.06
N SER A 705 -34.00 -2.60 18.23
CA SER A 705 -33.68 -3.76 17.38
C SER A 705 -32.16 -4.02 17.38
N ASN A 706 -31.78 -5.27 17.62
CA ASN A 706 -30.40 -5.74 17.55
C ASN A 706 -30.29 -7.01 16.70
N SER A 707 -29.04 -7.39 16.40
CA SER A 707 -28.70 -8.60 15.63
C SER A 707 -29.37 -9.88 16.15
N TYR A 708 -29.68 -9.97 17.45
CA TYR A 708 -30.35 -11.12 18.06
C TYR A 708 -31.86 -11.11 17.79
N THR A 709 -32.49 -9.94 17.93
CA THR A 709 -33.94 -9.77 17.72
C THR A 709 -34.33 -9.99 16.25
N GLU A 710 -33.53 -9.53 15.29
CA GLU A 710 -33.79 -9.76 13.86
C GLU A 710 -33.57 -11.22 13.45
N ALA A 711 -32.67 -11.93 14.14
CA ALA A 711 -32.40 -13.34 13.90
C ALA A 711 -33.48 -14.29 14.42
N ASN A 712 -34.52 -13.78 15.12
CA ASN A 712 -35.42 -14.58 15.96
C ASN A 712 -34.66 -15.50 16.95
N ILE A 713 -33.47 -15.08 17.39
CA ILE A 713 -32.70 -15.84 18.37
C ILE A 713 -33.23 -15.51 19.77
N THR A 714 -33.66 -16.54 20.51
CA THR A 714 -34.01 -16.35 21.91
C THR A 714 -32.74 -16.01 22.71
N VAL A 715 -32.67 -14.83 23.32
CA VAL A 715 -31.49 -14.31 24.03
C VAL A 715 -30.90 -15.29 25.07
N SER A 716 -31.72 -16.20 25.61
CA SER A 716 -31.26 -17.25 26.52
C SER A 716 -30.30 -18.28 25.90
N SER A 717 -30.14 -18.32 24.57
CA SER A 717 -29.26 -19.28 23.88
C SER A 717 -27.87 -18.73 23.54
N LEU A 718 -27.60 -17.43 23.72
CA LEU A 718 -26.32 -16.80 23.36
C LEU A 718 -25.87 -15.75 24.37
N THR A 719 -24.58 -15.75 24.70
CA THR A 719 -23.96 -14.75 25.57
C THR A 719 -23.59 -13.49 24.78
N PRO A 720 -24.01 -12.28 25.20
CA PRO A 720 -23.55 -11.02 24.63
C PRO A 720 -22.03 -10.88 24.70
N THR A 721 -21.43 -10.45 23.61
CA THR A 721 -19.99 -10.17 23.46
C THR A 721 -19.80 -8.88 22.67
N VAL A 722 -18.58 -8.36 22.70
CA VAL A 722 -18.16 -7.17 21.94
C VAL A 722 -18.32 -7.30 20.42
N TYR A 723 -18.45 -8.53 19.91
CA TYR A 723 -18.62 -8.82 18.49
C TYR A 723 -20.07 -8.95 18.06
N ASN A 724 -20.88 -9.64 18.88
CA ASN A 724 -22.23 -10.01 18.49
C ASN A 724 -23.30 -9.04 19.01
N TYR A 725 -23.00 -8.21 20.03
CA TYR A 725 -23.99 -7.32 20.66
C TYR A 725 -23.96 -5.91 20.09
N HIS A 726 -24.64 -5.73 18.95
CA HIS A 726 -24.70 -4.47 18.20
C HIS A 726 -26.09 -4.28 17.55
N GLY A 727 -26.39 -3.03 17.15
CA GLY A 727 -27.60 -2.70 16.39
C GLY A 727 -27.63 -3.33 15.00
N THR A 728 -28.76 -3.26 14.29
CA THR A 728 -28.95 -3.96 13.00
C THR A 728 -28.51 -3.16 11.76
N ALA A 729 -28.05 -1.93 11.97
CA ALA A 729 -27.61 -1.00 10.94
C ALA A 729 -26.09 -0.75 11.00
N ASP A 730 -25.64 0.25 10.26
CA ASP A 730 -24.27 0.76 10.31
C ASP A 730 -23.91 1.19 11.74
N ILE A 731 -22.65 1.02 12.13
CA ILE A 731 -22.18 1.35 13.49
C ILE A 731 -21.32 2.61 13.57
N GLY A 732 -21.02 3.22 12.43
CA GLY A 732 -20.24 4.43 12.36
C GLY A 732 -19.94 4.88 10.94
N ILE A 733 -19.12 5.93 10.84
CA ILE A 733 -18.72 6.55 9.59
C ILE A 733 -17.21 6.76 9.53
N LEU A 734 -16.61 6.47 8.38
CA LEU A 734 -15.20 6.71 8.09
C LEU A 734 -14.97 8.12 7.56
N ALA A 735 -13.74 8.63 7.66
CA ALA A 735 -13.34 9.97 7.20
C ALA A 735 -13.53 10.19 5.69
N ASN A 736 -13.67 9.11 4.91
CA ASN A 736 -13.99 9.15 3.49
C ASN A 736 -15.51 9.18 3.18
N GLY A 737 -16.37 9.19 4.21
CA GLY A 737 -17.83 9.21 4.07
C GLY A 737 -18.47 7.84 3.91
N ILE A 738 -17.73 6.75 4.07
CA ILE A 738 -18.29 5.39 4.01
C ILE A 738 -18.80 4.97 5.38
N SER A 739 -20.01 4.41 5.42
CA SER A 739 -20.51 3.77 6.62
C SER A 739 -19.81 2.43 6.84
N PHE A 740 -19.54 2.10 8.10
CA PHE A 740 -18.99 0.80 8.46
C PHE A 740 -19.92 0.07 9.42
N TYR A 741 -19.88 -1.24 9.33
CA TYR A 741 -20.70 -2.17 10.10
C TYR A 741 -19.79 -2.98 11.03
N SER A 742 -20.41 -3.70 11.96
CA SER A 742 -19.72 -4.69 12.78
C SER A 742 -18.98 -5.69 11.91
N THR A 743 -17.84 -6.20 12.38
CA THR A 743 -17.14 -7.30 11.70
C THR A 743 -18.00 -8.57 11.62
N MET A 744 -18.99 -8.73 12.49
CA MET A 744 -19.93 -9.87 12.50
C MET A 744 -21.29 -9.47 11.94
N THR A 745 -21.68 -9.98 10.77
CA THR A 745 -22.99 -9.66 10.15
C THR A 745 -23.69 -10.81 9.45
N GLY A 746 -23.01 -11.96 9.25
CA GLY A 746 -23.64 -13.14 8.67
C GLY A 746 -24.26 -14.04 9.73
N MET A 747 -25.31 -14.80 9.38
CA MET A 747 -25.90 -15.82 10.25
C MET A 747 -25.80 -17.21 9.63
N ILE A 748 -25.32 -18.19 10.40
CA ILE A 748 -25.36 -19.62 10.02
C ILE A 748 -25.85 -20.40 11.22
N ASN A 749 -26.88 -21.23 11.06
CA ASN A 749 -27.50 -21.97 12.18
C ASN A 749 -27.78 -21.08 13.40
N ASN A 750 -28.31 -19.87 13.19
CA ASN A 750 -28.61 -18.90 14.23
C ASN A 750 -27.38 -18.41 15.05
N LEU A 751 -26.18 -18.44 14.46
CA LEU A 751 -24.96 -17.88 15.05
C LEU A 751 -24.35 -16.79 14.16
N PRO A 752 -23.85 -15.67 14.73
CA PRO A 752 -23.20 -14.61 13.98
C PRO A 752 -21.78 -15.01 13.53
N PHE A 753 -21.39 -14.65 12.30
CA PHE A 753 -20.08 -14.93 11.71
C PHE A 753 -19.51 -13.74 10.92
N PRO A 754 -18.17 -13.67 10.75
CA PRO A 754 -17.55 -12.55 10.07
C PRO A 754 -17.66 -12.67 8.54
N SER A 755 -17.86 -11.53 7.86
CA SER A 755 -17.92 -11.46 6.38
C SER A 755 -16.64 -11.97 5.71
N THR A 756 -15.50 -11.84 6.38
CA THR A 756 -14.21 -12.35 5.91
C THR A 756 -14.26 -13.86 5.64
N TRP A 757 -14.86 -14.63 6.56
CA TRP A 757 -14.98 -16.09 6.44
C TRP A 757 -15.89 -16.53 5.28
N ARG A 758 -16.80 -15.66 4.83
CA ARG A 758 -17.76 -15.94 3.76
C ARG A 758 -17.25 -15.61 2.36
N GLY A 759 -16.11 -14.96 2.21
CA GLY A 759 -15.63 -14.57 0.89
C GLY A 759 -16.37 -13.36 0.32
N GLU A 760 -16.91 -12.50 1.18
CA GLU A 760 -17.82 -11.41 0.82
C GLU A 760 -17.13 -10.05 0.65
N LEU A 761 -15.88 -9.91 1.09
CA LEU A 761 -15.22 -8.61 1.12
C LEU A 761 -14.41 -8.35 -0.15
N SER A 762 -14.48 -7.12 -0.64
CA SER A 762 -13.51 -6.61 -1.62
C SER A 762 -12.13 -6.41 -0.96
N VAL A 763 -11.14 -6.05 -1.80
CA VAL A 763 -9.79 -5.67 -1.35
C VAL A 763 -9.76 -4.46 -0.41
N ASN A 764 -10.87 -3.71 -0.33
CA ASN A 764 -11.00 -2.53 0.51
C ASN A 764 -11.55 -2.88 1.91
N GLY A 765 -11.89 -4.15 2.18
CA GLY A 765 -12.62 -4.56 3.38
C GLY A 765 -14.12 -4.21 3.35
N CYS A 766 -14.64 -3.85 2.17
CA CYS A 766 -16.00 -3.37 1.96
C CYS A 766 -16.77 -4.26 0.98
N HIS A 767 -18.10 -4.20 1.04
CA HIS A 767 -18.99 -4.91 0.12
C HIS A 767 -20.32 -4.15 -0.05
N VAL A 768 -21.26 -4.71 -0.80
CA VAL A 768 -22.60 -4.14 -0.99
C VAL A 768 -23.64 -5.06 -0.37
N GLY A 769 -24.47 -4.48 0.51
CA GLY A 769 -25.54 -5.19 1.20
C GLY A 769 -26.59 -5.77 0.25
N GLN A 770 -27.32 -6.77 0.74
CA GLN A 770 -28.31 -7.53 -0.04
C GLN A 770 -29.29 -6.60 -0.77
N GLY A 771 -29.54 -6.88 -2.06
CA GLY A 771 -30.47 -6.09 -2.87
C GLY A 771 -29.86 -4.85 -3.56
N GLY A 772 -28.56 -4.60 -3.41
CA GLY A 772 -27.86 -3.56 -4.18
C GLY A 772 -27.89 -2.17 -3.54
N GLY A 773 -27.52 -2.05 -2.26
CA GLY A 773 -27.39 -0.75 -1.59
C GLY A 773 -26.08 0.01 -1.90
N GLY A 774 -25.82 1.05 -1.10
CA GLY A 774 -24.51 1.70 -1.03
C GLY A 774 -23.44 0.78 -0.43
N PRO A 775 -22.17 0.91 -0.85
CA PRO A 775 -21.07 0.12 -0.30
C PRO A 775 -20.81 0.49 1.17
N HIS A 776 -20.44 -0.50 1.98
CA HIS A 776 -20.08 -0.31 3.39
C HIS A 776 -18.98 -1.29 3.79
N CYS A 777 -18.22 -0.94 4.83
CA CYS A 777 -17.02 -1.67 5.24
C CYS A 777 -17.25 -2.49 6.52
N HIS A 778 -16.66 -3.68 6.59
CA HIS A 778 -16.71 -4.58 7.78
C HIS A 778 -15.33 -4.83 8.39
N ALA A 779 -14.27 -4.55 7.63
CA ALA A 779 -12.91 -4.90 7.98
C ALA A 779 -11.97 -3.71 7.76
N ASP A 780 -10.86 -3.74 8.49
CA ASP A 780 -9.84 -2.70 8.44
C ASP A 780 -9.16 -2.67 7.07
N GLY A 781 -9.52 -1.69 6.24
CA GLY A 781 -8.96 -1.45 4.92
C GLY A 781 -7.61 -0.73 4.97
N TYR A 782 -6.64 -1.19 5.75
CA TYR A 782 -5.29 -0.64 5.75
C TYR A 782 -4.48 -1.12 4.54
N GLN A 783 -3.66 -0.24 3.94
CA GLN A 783 -2.69 -0.59 2.89
C GLN A 783 -1.26 -0.19 3.25
N SER A 784 -0.31 -1.11 3.07
CA SER A 784 1.12 -0.83 3.23
C SER A 784 1.88 -0.75 1.89
N GLY A 785 3.00 -0.03 1.87
CA GLY A 785 3.96 -0.01 0.76
C GLY A 785 3.84 1.19 -0.21
N PRO A 786 4.60 1.17 -1.33
CA PRO A 786 4.81 2.33 -2.22
C PRO A 786 3.56 2.78 -3.02
N ALA A 787 2.43 2.12 -2.82
CA ALA A 787 1.14 2.43 -3.41
C ALA A 787 0.06 2.73 -2.35
N ALA A 788 0.50 3.21 -1.19
CA ALA A 788 -0.33 3.71 -0.11
C ALA A 788 -1.38 4.71 -0.63
N GLY A 789 -2.67 4.43 -0.38
CA GLY A 789 -3.77 5.40 -0.51
C GLY A 789 -5.04 4.94 -1.24
N HIS A 790 -5.15 3.67 -1.64
CA HIS A 790 -6.33 3.15 -2.37
C HIS A 790 -7.39 2.50 -1.49
N ASN A 791 -7.11 2.36 -0.19
CA ASN A 791 -8.04 1.81 0.80
C ASN A 791 -8.48 2.90 1.79
N VAL A 792 -9.01 2.52 2.96
CA VAL A 792 -9.54 3.49 3.96
C VAL A 792 -8.44 4.43 4.47
N TYR A 793 -7.23 3.90 4.64
CA TYR A 793 -6.02 4.64 5.01
C TYR A 793 -4.77 3.80 4.72
N SER A 794 -3.61 4.42 4.85
CA SER A 794 -2.33 3.87 4.38
C SER A 794 -1.12 4.36 5.16
N ASP A 795 0.06 3.83 4.85
CA ASP A 795 1.35 4.28 5.43
C ASP A 795 1.58 5.80 5.33
N ALA A 796 1.11 6.43 4.26
CA ALA A 796 1.29 7.85 4.01
C ALA A 796 0.53 8.73 5.02
N ASP A 797 -0.58 8.23 5.56
CA ASP A 797 -1.43 8.97 6.49
C ASP A 797 -0.80 9.08 7.88
N TYR A 798 0.23 8.30 8.20
CA TYR A 798 0.97 8.38 9.46
C TYR A 798 2.07 9.45 9.44
N LEU A 799 2.33 10.09 8.30
CA LEU A 799 3.39 11.08 8.18
C LEU A 799 3.09 12.30 9.07
N GLY A 800 3.94 12.53 10.07
CA GLY A 800 3.78 13.63 11.02
C GLY A 800 2.74 13.38 12.13
N ALA A 801 2.22 12.16 12.26
CA ALA A 801 1.27 11.79 13.29
C ALA A 801 1.98 11.42 14.61
N THR A 802 1.47 11.88 15.76
CA THR A 802 1.90 11.44 17.11
C THR A 802 1.10 10.27 17.64
N HIS A 803 0.04 9.92 16.94
CA HIS A 803 -0.91 8.87 17.22
C HIS A 803 -1.38 8.29 15.89
N PRO A 804 -1.87 7.04 15.79
CA PRO A 804 -2.50 6.58 14.56
C PRO A 804 -3.56 7.57 14.06
N PRO A 805 -3.74 7.76 12.73
CA PRO A 805 -4.66 8.75 12.17
C PRO A 805 -6.12 8.57 12.61
N LEU A 806 -6.87 9.66 12.71
CA LEU A 806 -8.31 9.67 12.94
C LEU A 806 -9.03 9.23 11.66
N ILE A 807 -9.56 8.01 11.65
CA ILE A 807 -10.16 7.41 10.45
C ILE A 807 -11.69 7.37 10.48
N GLY A 808 -12.32 7.64 11.62
CA GLY A 808 -13.77 7.55 11.72
C GLY A 808 -14.34 7.93 13.08
N PHE A 809 -15.65 7.75 13.21
CA PHE A 809 -16.39 7.81 14.47
C PHE A 809 -17.39 6.66 14.55
N GLY A 810 -17.47 6.02 15.71
CA GLY A 810 -18.63 5.21 16.07
C GLY A 810 -19.85 6.12 16.25
N LYS A 811 -21.05 5.59 15.99
CA LYS A 811 -22.31 6.33 16.23
C LYS A 811 -22.46 6.75 17.70
N ASP A 812 -21.82 6.05 18.63
CA ASP A 812 -21.74 6.37 20.07
C ASP A 812 -20.90 7.62 20.40
N GLY A 813 -20.36 8.29 19.39
CA GLY A 813 -19.59 9.52 19.54
C GLY A 813 -18.13 9.27 19.90
N VAL A 814 -17.66 8.02 19.92
CA VAL A 814 -16.27 7.67 20.18
C VAL A 814 -15.48 7.68 18.86
N ALA A 815 -14.35 8.37 18.86
CA ALA A 815 -13.43 8.45 17.73
C ALA A 815 -12.82 7.07 17.43
N LEU A 816 -12.66 6.79 16.15
CA LEU A 816 -11.99 5.60 15.63
C LEU A 816 -10.68 6.02 14.99
N PHE A 817 -9.58 5.53 15.54
CA PHE A 817 -8.23 5.72 15.01
C PHE A 817 -7.74 4.48 14.25
N ALA A 818 -6.79 4.70 13.36
CA ALA A 818 -6.13 3.66 12.58
C ALA A 818 -5.34 2.66 13.45
N GLN A 819 -4.91 1.54 12.88
CA GLN A 819 -4.16 0.54 13.64
C GLN A 819 -2.74 0.99 14.02
N TYR A 820 -2.21 0.47 15.13
CA TYR A 820 -0.76 0.57 15.38
C TYR A 820 -0.01 -0.40 14.45
N ARG A 821 0.98 0.10 13.69
CA ARG A 821 1.88 -0.75 12.92
C ARG A 821 3.03 -1.24 13.80
N ALA A 822 3.67 -2.36 13.43
CA ALA A 822 4.80 -2.89 14.20
C ALA A 822 5.97 -1.88 14.33
N SER A 823 6.10 -0.95 13.39
CA SER A 823 7.09 0.12 13.40
C SER A 823 6.74 1.31 14.30
N ASP A 824 5.50 1.43 14.76
CA ASP A 824 4.95 2.63 15.41
C ASP A 824 5.28 2.72 16.92
N THR A 825 6.40 2.12 17.33
CA THR A 825 6.82 2.02 18.75
C THR A 825 6.97 3.37 19.47
N SER A 826 7.06 4.48 18.71
CA SER A 826 7.15 5.84 19.24
C SER A 826 5.81 6.60 19.28
N LEU A 827 4.73 6.06 18.70
CA LEU A 827 3.42 6.71 18.76
C LEU A 827 2.85 6.61 20.19
N LEU A 828 2.19 7.68 20.62
CA LEU A 828 1.44 7.70 21.88
C LEU A 828 0.48 6.52 21.93
N GLY A 829 0.32 5.89 23.10
CA GLY A 829 -0.59 4.75 23.27
C GLY A 829 -0.14 3.41 22.72
N TYR A 830 0.97 3.32 21.97
CA TYR A 830 1.43 2.07 21.36
C TYR A 830 1.59 0.91 22.36
N SER A 831 2.07 1.23 23.58
CA SER A 831 2.27 0.24 24.65
C SER A 831 1.03 0.02 25.53
N THR A 832 -0.05 0.77 25.30
CA THR A 832 -1.31 0.66 26.03
C THR A 832 -2.18 -0.40 25.36
N SER A 833 -2.40 -1.53 26.03
CA SER A 833 -3.27 -2.60 25.50
C SER A 833 -4.69 -2.11 25.22
N LEU A 834 -5.27 -2.57 24.11
CA LEU A 834 -6.69 -2.40 23.83
C LEU A 834 -7.54 -3.22 24.82
N GLU A 835 -8.58 -2.62 25.34
CA GLU A 835 -9.57 -3.31 26.17
C GLU A 835 -10.54 -4.15 25.30
N PRO A 836 -11.43 -4.97 25.89
CA PRO A 836 -12.30 -5.87 25.13
C PRO A 836 -13.14 -5.24 24.01
N PHE A 837 -13.65 -4.00 24.14
CA PHE A 837 -14.39 -3.30 23.08
C PHE A 837 -13.50 -2.83 21.92
N GLY A 838 -12.17 -2.91 22.06
CA GLY A 838 -11.20 -2.55 21.03
C GLY A 838 -10.73 -1.10 21.10
N GLY A 839 -10.84 -0.46 22.26
CA GLY A 839 -10.33 0.89 22.49
C GLY A 839 -9.37 0.97 23.67
N HIS A 840 -8.91 2.18 23.99
CA HIS A 840 -8.18 2.49 25.22
C HIS A 840 -8.20 4.00 25.49
N ASN A 841 -7.59 4.40 26.61
CA ASN A 841 -7.39 5.79 26.98
C ASN A 841 -5.95 5.98 27.49
N HIS A 842 -5.29 7.05 27.05
CA HIS A 842 -3.93 7.41 27.45
C HIS A 842 -3.65 8.88 27.07
N ASP A 843 -2.59 9.45 27.65
CA ASP A 843 -1.99 10.73 27.22
C ASP A 843 -2.97 11.92 27.08
N GLY A 844 -4.09 11.89 27.80
CA GLY A 844 -5.12 12.95 27.76
C GLY A 844 -5.93 13.02 26.47
N ILE A 845 -5.82 12.02 25.59
CA ILE A 845 -6.54 11.95 24.30
C ILE A 845 -8.05 11.70 24.50
N GLY A 846 -8.42 11.14 25.66
CA GLY A 846 -9.75 10.61 25.91
C GLY A 846 -9.86 9.19 25.37
N TYR A 847 -10.91 8.48 25.79
CA TYR A 847 -11.14 7.12 25.32
C TYR A 847 -11.42 7.12 23.81
N HIS A 848 -10.83 6.18 23.07
CA HIS A 848 -11.05 6.03 21.63
C HIS A 848 -10.84 4.58 21.17
N TYR A 849 -11.43 4.22 20.04
CA TYR A 849 -11.24 2.92 19.40
C TYR A 849 -10.00 2.92 18.50
N HIS A 850 -9.46 1.73 18.28
CA HIS A 850 -8.48 1.48 17.23
C HIS A 850 -8.94 0.37 16.29
N ALA A 851 -8.76 0.60 14.99
CA ALA A 851 -8.65 -0.50 14.04
C ALA A 851 -7.49 -1.42 14.47
N HIS A 852 -7.65 -2.73 14.31
CA HIS A 852 -6.62 -3.68 14.74
C HIS A 852 -6.82 -5.05 14.08
N THR A 853 -5.83 -5.92 14.22
CA THR A 853 -5.97 -7.33 13.86
C THR A 853 -6.23 -8.19 15.09
N VAL A 854 -7.30 -8.98 15.07
CA VAL A 854 -7.52 -10.03 16.06
C VAL A 854 -6.84 -11.30 15.55
N LYS A 855 -5.84 -11.77 16.30
CA LYS A 855 -5.05 -12.93 15.93
C LYS A 855 -5.76 -14.23 16.27
N ASN A 856 -5.62 -15.23 15.41
CA ASN A 856 -6.12 -16.59 15.63
C ASN A 856 -7.62 -16.63 16.00
N TYR A 857 -8.45 -15.86 15.30
CA TYR A 857 -9.90 -15.90 15.50
C TYR A 857 -10.45 -17.22 14.97
N SER A 858 -11.13 -17.97 15.83
CA SER A 858 -11.71 -19.27 15.46
C SER A 858 -13.20 -19.15 15.17
N VAL A 859 -13.60 -19.67 14.02
CA VAL A 859 -15.00 -19.81 13.59
C VAL A 859 -15.34 -21.28 13.52
N THR A 860 -16.38 -21.71 14.24
CA THR A 860 -16.93 -23.06 14.12
C THR A 860 -18.33 -23.01 13.51
N ALA A 861 -18.50 -23.60 12.32
CA ALA A 861 -19.78 -23.71 11.63
C ALA A 861 -19.90 -25.06 10.92
N ASN A 862 -21.06 -25.72 11.02
CA ASN A 862 -21.33 -27.03 10.40
C ASN A 862 -20.25 -28.10 10.71
N GLY A 863 -19.72 -28.10 11.93
CA GLY A 863 -18.68 -29.05 12.36
C GLY A 863 -17.26 -28.77 11.83
N ILE A 864 -17.07 -27.69 11.05
CA ILE A 864 -15.76 -27.23 10.59
C ILE A 864 -15.30 -26.09 11.49
N THR A 865 -14.05 -26.14 11.95
CA THR A 865 -13.40 -25.05 12.68
C THR A 865 -12.26 -24.50 11.85
N ASP A 866 -12.36 -23.23 11.46
CA ASP A 866 -11.29 -22.50 10.79
C ASP A 866 -10.69 -21.48 11.76
N THR A 867 -9.38 -21.27 11.69
CA THR A 867 -8.67 -20.26 12.49
C THR A 867 -7.86 -19.36 11.58
N PHE A 868 -8.05 -18.05 11.71
CA PHE A 868 -7.43 -17.05 10.83
C PHE A 868 -7.35 -15.70 11.56
N ASP A 869 -6.50 -14.81 11.06
CA ASP A 869 -6.44 -13.44 11.53
C ASP A 869 -7.57 -12.63 10.92
N ILE A 870 -8.25 -11.81 11.72
CA ILE A 870 -9.30 -10.91 11.21
C ILE A 870 -8.88 -9.43 11.37
N PRO A 871 -8.88 -8.65 10.28
CA PRO A 871 -8.79 -7.20 10.35
C PRO A 871 -10.13 -6.61 10.83
N VAL A 872 -10.09 -5.78 11.86
CA VAL A 872 -11.26 -5.21 12.56
C VAL A 872 -11.16 -3.69 12.52
N LEU A 873 -12.19 -3.02 11.98
CA LEU A 873 -12.38 -1.57 12.17
C LEU A 873 -12.85 -1.30 13.60
N MET A 874 -13.98 -1.92 13.96
CA MET A 874 -14.58 -1.85 15.28
C MET A 874 -15.29 -3.18 15.54
N ARG A 875 -15.20 -3.70 16.78
CA ARG A 875 -15.70 -5.05 17.09
C ARG A 875 -17.22 -5.18 16.97
N GLY A 876 -17.96 -4.10 17.26
CA GLY A 876 -19.40 -4.02 17.04
C GLY A 876 -20.17 -3.37 18.18
N ALA A 877 -19.89 -3.76 19.43
CA ALA A 877 -20.54 -3.19 20.60
C ALA A 877 -20.05 -1.76 20.89
N TYR A 878 -20.97 -0.88 21.29
CA TYR A 878 -20.63 0.48 21.72
C TYR A 878 -20.19 0.52 23.18
N ILE A 879 -19.04 1.13 23.43
CA ILE A 879 -18.57 1.51 24.76
C ILE A 879 -19.18 2.85 25.22
N GLY A 880 -19.53 3.76 24.29
CA GLY A 880 -20.19 5.01 24.66
C GLY A 880 -21.59 4.70 25.22
N ASN A 881 -22.00 5.40 26.27
CA ASN A 881 -23.34 5.24 26.86
C ASN A 881 -24.42 5.84 25.93
N ILE A 882 -24.98 4.99 25.07
CA ILE A 882 -25.96 5.40 24.06
C ILE A 882 -27.34 5.67 24.66
N ASN A 883 -27.66 5.03 25.79
CA ASN A 883 -28.96 5.14 26.45
C ASN A 883 -29.22 6.57 26.97
N SER A 884 -28.16 7.33 27.23
CA SER A 884 -28.24 8.71 27.73
C SER A 884 -28.23 9.75 26.61
N VAL A 885 -28.06 9.33 25.35
CA VAL A 885 -28.20 10.20 24.19
C VAL A 885 -29.70 10.37 23.92
N PRO A 886 -30.21 11.61 23.78
CA PRO A 886 -31.66 11.86 23.73
C PRO A 886 -32.35 11.23 22.52
N TYR A 887 -31.58 10.89 21.50
CA TYR A 887 -31.92 9.94 20.46
C TYR A 887 -30.64 9.22 20.01
N PHE A 888 -30.74 7.94 19.75
CA PHE A 888 -29.63 7.14 19.24
C PHE A 888 -30.18 6.15 18.22
N ASP A 889 -29.83 6.33 16.95
CA ASP A 889 -30.29 5.48 15.84
C ASP A 889 -31.83 5.27 15.84
N THR A 890 -32.32 4.08 15.47
CA THR A 890 -33.74 3.69 15.45
C THR A 890 -34.41 3.58 16.83
N ASN A 891 -33.76 3.99 17.92
CA ASN A 891 -34.33 3.85 19.27
C ASN A 891 -35.55 4.73 19.54
N LEU A 892 -35.90 5.70 18.68
CA LEU A 892 -37.05 6.58 18.87
C LEU A 892 -37.74 6.95 17.55
N ALA A 893 -39.01 7.37 17.63
CA ALA A 893 -39.79 7.86 16.50
C ALA A 893 -39.02 8.93 15.69
N THR A 894 -39.12 8.86 14.36
CA THR A 894 -38.40 9.72 13.38
C THR A 894 -38.49 11.22 13.67
N SER A 895 -39.55 11.68 14.33
CA SER A 895 -39.74 13.08 14.74
C SER A 895 -38.77 13.58 15.82
N LYS A 896 -38.24 12.70 16.69
CA LYS A 896 -37.21 13.10 17.67
C LYS A 896 -35.84 13.24 17.04
N GLN A 897 -35.51 12.38 16.09
CA GLN A 897 -34.26 12.45 15.35
C GLN A 897 -34.14 13.77 14.58
N SER A 898 -35.19 14.18 13.87
CA SER A 898 -35.20 15.43 13.10
C SER A 898 -34.91 16.66 13.98
N ILE A 899 -35.41 16.70 15.23
CA ILE A 899 -35.15 17.80 16.17
C ILE A 899 -33.66 18.01 16.39
N TYR A 900 -32.96 16.97 16.86
CA TYR A 900 -31.55 17.09 17.25
C TYR A 900 -30.59 17.15 16.06
N MET A 901 -31.03 16.70 14.88
CA MET A 901 -30.36 17.01 13.61
C MET A 901 -30.59 18.46 13.15
N GLY A 902 -31.32 19.27 13.92
CA GLY A 902 -31.52 20.69 13.66
C GLY A 902 -32.55 20.94 12.56
N ALA A 903 -33.54 20.06 12.37
CA ALA A 903 -34.57 20.23 11.36
C ALA A 903 -35.46 21.46 11.64
N SER A 904 -35.98 22.06 10.57
CA SER A 904 -36.92 23.18 10.61
C SER A 904 -38.27 22.77 11.19
N ALA A 905 -39.04 23.73 11.70
CA ALA A 905 -40.36 23.46 12.28
C ALA A 905 -41.34 22.79 11.28
N SER A 906 -41.24 23.08 9.99
CA SER A 906 -42.07 22.45 8.93
C SER A 906 -41.66 21.03 8.58
N THR A 907 -40.46 20.60 9.00
CA THR A 907 -39.91 19.26 8.73
C THR A 907 -39.95 18.36 9.97
N ARG A 908 -40.24 18.93 11.15
CA ARG A 908 -40.28 18.22 12.44
C ARG A 908 -41.55 17.38 12.60
#